data_AF-A0A0D9P468-F1
#
_entry.id   AF-A0A0D9P468-F1
#
_cell.length_a   1.000
_cell.length_b   1.000
_cell.length_c   1.000
_cell.angle_alpha   90.00
_cell.angle_beta   90.00
_cell.angle_gamma   90.00
#
_symmetry.space_group_name_H-M   'P 1'
#
loop_
_entity.id
_entity.type
_entity.pdbx_description
1 polymer ?
#
loop_
_entity_poly.entity_id
_entity_poly.type
_entity_poly.pdbx_seq_one_letter_code
_entity_poly.pdbx_strand_id
1 'polypeptide(L)'
;MSRRQLLQELLASTRQSGLGGQPRAPASLPRRRTTSETPTCSSCHNFSTSLPLRSAQVRSVNELPDRTFPRYLQSTKPGSSLLSLHWPRPPRNLLLVQKLYAPDVTESVIKFAKHIRTDYPDVNLVVEPRIAAVIRNHLPFPIYISDSRSNTAGKIDVIATFGGDGTVLRAASLFKLHGSVPPILSFSMGTLGFLGEWNFSEYRKAWREMYMSGSDVASVQDAAVPIDNGRDERMAANTPADVAGWERLRGKSLGVGRASKILLRHRLKADIFDRSGDNINHQVSDTLAHQHKSSIAGTQEPSPSLRAINEISVHRGSHPHLAIVDIYQNGHFLTETIADGILISTPTGSTAYSLSAGGPIVHPLVKSLLITPISPCSLSFRSLVLPLDTKVTLRMSPKNRGRELDLNIDGKRCAGVLPGSEIRVEGEFVGRAGPGEEWHGGPEQYSLLQYYSEILDDVDAKDKAGFDRSITDYWGRMLAYQLINATNGGPGFTYSSIANDPDFSSGKNPLPLIVADGRAPGQKIIASNSTIYEFTPWEFGSFDPSLQGFVPLQYVGSNFTNGSIPDNQKCIVGFDNAGFIMGTSSSLFNQIIMYIKDGNSRYVPEDIPKFVVDALTTFLNALGDESNDIADWTPNPFKGWNTARNPSANETRLTLVDGGEDLQNVPYHPHLFRERRVDVVFSIDSSADTDSSWPDGASAIATYERSLQSSVANGTGFPAVPGKDTFVNLGLNSRPAFFGCDSSNLTAPSPLIVYIPNYPYIYESNISTFQMAIKSDERDAIVQNGWAVATQLNSTRDPDWAVCVGCAMLARSFERTRTAVPDKCRQCFANYCWNGTLDETKPAPYVPSLYGKPILSKSSGAAGQELSAMMTTVGLVVMAVTAFNL
;
A
#
# COMPACT_ATOMS: atom_id res chain seq x y z
N MET A 1 -58.88 21.33 18.89
CA MET A 1 -58.87 20.93 20.32
C MET A 1 -57.44 21.03 20.83
N SER A 2 -57.21 21.52 22.05
CA SER A 2 -55.87 21.89 22.51
C SER A 2 -55.25 20.89 23.50
N ARG A 3 -53.92 20.80 23.47
CA ARG A 3 -53.05 19.95 24.32
C ARG A 3 -53.15 20.23 25.84
N ARG A 4 -54.04 21.14 26.27
CA ARG A 4 -54.28 21.52 27.67
C ARG A 4 -55.19 20.56 28.44
N GLN A 5 -56.11 19.85 27.78
CA GLN A 5 -57.06 18.97 28.49
C GLN A 5 -56.42 17.64 28.97
N LEU A 6 -55.55 17.01 28.17
CA LEU A 6 -54.85 15.77 28.59
C LEU A 6 -53.84 15.97 29.73
N LEU A 7 -53.46 17.22 30.03
CA LEU A 7 -52.47 17.57 31.06
C LEU A 7 -53.12 17.90 32.41
N GLN A 8 -54.45 17.98 32.51
CA GLN A 8 -55.15 18.23 33.77
C GLN A 8 -55.47 16.93 34.54
N GLU A 9 -55.66 15.80 33.87
CA GLU A 9 -56.02 14.52 34.54
C GLU A 9 -54.81 13.80 35.15
N LEU A 10 -53.59 14.06 34.67
CA LEU A 10 -52.36 13.41 35.16
C LEU A 10 -51.65 14.16 36.30
N LEU A 11 -52.13 15.33 36.71
CA LEU A 11 -51.53 16.15 37.79
C LEU A 11 -52.30 16.09 39.13
N ALA A 12 -53.36 15.29 39.22
CA ALA A 12 -54.22 15.17 40.38
C ALA A 12 -53.95 13.88 41.22
N SER A 13 -52.68 13.59 41.51
CA SER A 13 -52.30 12.52 42.45
C SER A 13 -50.98 12.85 43.16
N THR A 14 -51.09 13.51 44.33
CA THR A 14 -50.20 13.49 45.52
C THR A 14 -48.70 13.18 45.30
N ARG A 15 -47.71 14.03 45.58
CA ARG A 15 -47.55 15.15 46.54
C ARG A 15 -47.72 14.80 48.03
N GLN A 16 -46.61 14.37 48.65
CA GLN A 16 -46.16 14.53 50.07
C GLN A 16 -44.86 13.68 50.20
N SER A 17 -43.84 13.94 51.03
CA SER A 17 -43.29 15.12 51.71
C SER A 17 -41.92 14.67 52.30
N GLY A 18 -40.89 15.51 52.34
CA GLY A 18 -39.49 15.07 52.58
C GLY A 18 -39.00 15.04 54.03
N LEU A 19 -37.66 15.07 54.18
CA LEU A 19 -36.83 14.95 55.43
C LEU A 19 -36.70 13.49 55.94
N GLY A 20 -35.56 12.99 56.43
CA GLY A 20 -34.18 13.50 56.55
C GLY A 20 -33.41 12.71 57.64
N GLY A 21 -32.17 12.25 57.41
CA GLY A 21 -31.37 11.59 58.46
C GLY A 21 -30.23 10.64 58.01
N GLN A 22 -29.09 10.75 58.68
CA GLN A 22 -27.90 9.86 58.69
C GLN A 22 -27.66 9.41 60.15
N PRO A 23 -26.69 8.53 60.54
CA PRO A 23 -25.97 7.45 59.81
C PRO A 23 -25.71 6.14 60.66
N ARG A 24 -24.95 5.19 60.08
CA ARG A 24 -24.08 4.14 60.73
C ARG A 24 -24.68 2.87 61.39
N ALA A 25 -23.80 1.85 61.47
CA ALA A 25 -23.97 0.44 61.91
C ALA A 25 -23.80 0.29 63.47
N PRO A 26 -23.81 -0.91 64.16
CA PRO A 26 -23.17 -2.19 63.76
C PRO A 26 -23.74 -3.57 64.28
N ALA A 27 -23.15 -4.64 63.73
CA ALA A 27 -22.72 -5.95 64.29
C ALA A 27 -23.45 -6.76 65.43
N SER A 28 -23.45 -8.09 65.20
CA SER A 28 -23.06 -9.21 66.12
C SER A 28 -24.11 -10.08 66.87
N LEU A 29 -24.22 -11.36 66.42
CA LEU A 29 -24.04 -12.65 67.16
C LEU A 29 -24.90 -12.97 68.44
N PRO A 30 -24.85 -14.19 69.08
CA PRO A 30 -24.22 -15.48 68.73
C PRO A 30 -25.07 -16.78 68.95
N ARG A 31 -24.54 -17.95 68.51
CA ARG A 31 -24.57 -19.32 69.16
C ARG A 31 -25.93 -20.02 69.42
N ARG A 32 -26.11 -21.35 69.43
CA ARG A 32 -25.33 -22.58 69.78
C ARG A 32 -25.91 -23.77 68.92
N ARG A 33 -25.60 -25.08 69.00
CA ARG A 33 -24.74 -25.98 69.83
C ARG A 33 -24.34 -27.25 69.02
N THR A 34 -23.54 -28.11 69.66
CA THR A 34 -23.30 -29.59 69.58
C THR A 34 -24.50 -30.49 69.19
N THR A 35 -24.44 -31.75 68.72
CA THR A 35 -23.44 -32.87 68.58
C THR A 35 -24.08 -33.98 67.69
N SER A 36 -23.55 -35.18 67.34
CA SER A 36 -22.28 -35.95 67.54
C SER A 36 -22.20 -37.13 66.52
N GLU A 37 -21.05 -37.81 66.46
CA GLU A 37 -20.84 -39.25 66.11
C GLU A 37 -21.12 -39.83 64.71
N THR A 38 -20.18 -40.70 64.29
CA THR A 38 -20.19 -41.56 63.09
C THR A 38 -20.17 -43.03 63.50
N PRO A 39 -20.74 -43.93 62.70
CA PRO A 39 -19.95 -45.10 62.30
C PRO A 39 -20.05 -45.47 60.81
N THR A 40 -19.06 -46.23 60.36
CA THR A 40 -18.87 -46.72 58.99
C THR A 40 -19.76 -47.91 58.64
N CYS A 41 -20.26 -47.98 57.40
CA CYS A 41 -20.55 -49.26 56.75
C CYS A 41 -20.37 -49.17 55.22
N SER A 42 -20.04 -50.30 54.60
CA SER A 42 -19.50 -50.42 53.23
C SER A 42 -20.56 -50.80 52.18
N SER A 43 -20.36 -50.28 50.96
CA SER A 43 -20.91 -50.75 49.67
C SER A 43 -22.41 -51.14 49.60
N CYS A 44 -23.22 -50.25 49.06
CA CYS A 44 -24.43 -50.59 48.29
C CYS A 44 -24.51 -49.68 47.06
N HIS A 45 -24.59 -50.26 45.86
CA HIS A 45 -24.86 -49.51 44.64
C HIS A 45 -26.34 -49.15 44.56
N ASN A 46 -26.67 -47.86 44.48
CA ASN A 46 -27.99 -47.40 44.08
C ASN A 46 -27.90 -46.63 42.75
N PHE A 47 -28.62 -47.13 41.75
CA PHE A 47 -28.90 -46.39 40.52
C PHE A 47 -29.96 -45.31 40.79
N SER A 48 -29.92 -44.24 39.98
CA SER A 48 -30.83 -43.09 40.00
C SER A 48 -30.64 -42.09 41.16
N THR A 49 -29.88 -41.04 40.87
CA THR A 49 -30.29 -39.68 41.26
C THR A 49 -30.35 -38.83 40.00
N SER A 50 -31.42 -38.03 39.87
CA SER A 50 -31.55 -37.05 38.80
C SER A 50 -30.44 -36.01 38.93
N LEU A 51 -29.44 -36.06 38.05
CA LEU A 51 -28.42 -35.03 37.95
C LEU A 51 -29.09 -33.66 37.75
N PRO A 52 -28.80 -32.65 38.59
CA PRO A 52 -29.23 -31.29 38.27
C PRO A 52 -28.60 -30.88 36.94
N LEU A 53 -29.37 -30.19 36.10
CA LEU A 53 -28.89 -29.59 34.85
C LEU A 53 -27.60 -28.82 35.14
N ARG A 54 -26.45 -29.36 34.70
CA ARG A 54 -25.15 -28.70 34.88
C ARG A 54 -25.21 -27.38 34.10
N SER A 55 -25.30 -26.27 34.83
CA SER A 55 -25.10 -24.93 34.28
C SER A 55 -23.81 -24.89 33.46
N ALA A 56 -23.84 -24.19 32.34
CA ALA A 56 -22.67 -23.96 31.50
C ALA A 56 -21.47 -23.52 32.36
N GLN A 57 -20.32 -24.20 32.17
CA GLN A 57 -19.06 -23.74 32.73
C GLN A 57 -18.66 -22.46 31.98
N VAL A 58 -18.46 -21.38 32.73
CA VAL A 58 -18.04 -20.09 32.20
C VAL A 58 -16.51 -20.03 32.15
N ARG A 59 -15.96 -19.64 31.00
CA ARG A 59 -14.51 -19.56 30.73
C ARG A 59 -14.11 -18.21 30.14
N SER A 60 -12.83 -17.85 30.16
CA SER A 60 -12.35 -16.59 29.56
C SER A 60 -12.09 -16.76 28.06
N VAL A 61 -12.48 -15.78 27.23
CA VAL A 61 -12.15 -15.78 25.79
C VAL A 61 -10.63 -15.80 25.53
N ASN A 62 -9.80 -15.43 26.50
CA ASN A 62 -8.33 -15.52 26.39
C ASN A 62 -7.84 -16.98 26.32
N GLU A 63 -8.62 -17.97 26.77
CA GLU A 63 -8.32 -19.41 26.65
C GLU A 63 -8.49 -19.93 25.21
N LEU A 64 -9.11 -19.15 24.32
CA LEU A 64 -9.35 -19.55 22.94
C LEU A 64 -8.09 -19.40 22.07
N PRO A 65 -7.95 -20.19 20.99
CA PRO A 65 -6.90 -19.99 20.02
C PRO A 65 -7.13 -18.68 19.23
N ASP A 66 -6.08 -18.17 18.60
CA ASP A 66 -6.14 -16.89 17.89
C ASP A 66 -7.05 -16.91 16.65
N ARG A 67 -7.51 -15.71 16.31
CA ARG A 67 -8.46 -15.42 15.24
C ARG A 67 -7.99 -15.99 13.90
N THR A 68 -8.98 -16.48 13.17
CA THR A 68 -8.94 -16.90 11.78
C THR A 68 -9.35 -15.71 10.94
N PHE A 69 -8.44 -15.20 10.12
CA PHE A 69 -8.75 -14.14 9.17
C PHE A 69 -9.28 -14.78 7.87
N PRO A 70 -10.50 -14.45 7.42
CA PRO A 70 -11.00 -14.90 6.12
C PRO A 70 -10.41 -14.05 4.99
N ARG A 71 -10.39 -14.63 3.79
CA ARG A 71 -10.09 -13.95 2.53
C ARG A 71 -11.40 -13.46 1.90
N TYR A 72 -11.37 -12.33 1.19
CA TYR A 72 -12.55 -11.73 0.55
C TYR A 72 -12.30 -11.52 -0.94
N LEU A 73 -12.76 -12.44 -1.78
CA LEU A 73 -12.55 -12.40 -3.23
C LEU A 73 -13.62 -11.53 -3.92
N GLN A 74 -13.33 -10.96 -5.10
CA GLN A 74 -14.39 -10.42 -5.95
C GLN A 74 -15.37 -11.54 -6.36
N SER A 75 -16.60 -11.17 -6.73
CA SER A 75 -17.55 -12.13 -7.30
C SER A 75 -17.38 -12.22 -8.81
N THR A 76 -17.02 -13.40 -9.31
CA THR A 76 -16.89 -13.72 -10.75
C THR A 76 -18.21 -13.64 -11.54
N LYS A 77 -19.36 -13.41 -10.87
CA LYS A 77 -20.65 -13.23 -11.55
C LYS A 77 -20.75 -11.83 -12.16
N PRO A 78 -21.01 -11.69 -13.48
CA PRO A 78 -21.23 -10.38 -14.11
C PRO A 78 -22.29 -9.55 -13.37
N GLY A 79 -21.97 -8.29 -13.08
CA GLY A 79 -22.86 -7.36 -12.37
C GLY A 79 -22.96 -7.54 -10.85
N SER A 80 -22.29 -8.54 -10.25
CA SER A 80 -22.29 -8.74 -8.80
C SER A 80 -21.23 -7.88 -8.10
N SER A 81 -21.66 -6.84 -7.40
CA SER A 81 -20.78 -5.96 -6.62
C SER A 81 -20.50 -6.43 -5.18
N LEU A 82 -21.04 -7.60 -4.78
CA LEU A 82 -20.73 -8.27 -3.50
C LEU A 82 -19.41 -9.03 -3.58
N LEU A 83 -18.72 -9.16 -2.44
CA LEU A 83 -17.52 -9.97 -2.28
C LEU A 83 -17.87 -11.43 -1.92
N SER A 84 -16.91 -12.34 -2.05
CA SER A 84 -17.02 -13.77 -1.77
C SER A 84 -16.16 -14.10 -0.55
N LEU A 85 -16.77 -14.65 0.51
CA LEU A 85 -16.07 -15.03 1.74
C LEU A 85 -15.36 -16.39 1.57
N HIS A 86 -14.07 -16.47 1.87
CA HIS A 86 -13.31 -17.73 1.88
C HIS A 86 -12.59 -17.95 3.21
N TRP A 87 -12.81 -19.11 3.83
CA TRP A 87 -12.14 -19.51 5.06
C TRP A 87 -10.89 -20.35 4.77
N PRO A 88 -9.67 -19.91 5.17
CA PRO A 88 -8.46 -20.74 5.01
C PRO A 88 -8.51 -22.00 5.90
N ARG A 89 -9.25 -21.96 7.00
CA ARG A 89 -9.53 -23.09 7.90
C ARG A 89 -10.87 -22.83 8.61
N PRO A 90 -11.58 -23.86 9.11
CA PRO A 90 -12.92 -23.69 9.68
C PRO A 90 -12.93 -22.62 10.80
N PRO A 91 -13.90 -21.70 10.83
CA PRO A 91 -14.01 -20.73 11.91
C PRO A 91 -14.43 -21.44 13.21
N ARG A 92 -13.72 -21.16 14.30
CA ARG A 92 -13.84 -21.82 15.61
C ARG A 92 -14.48 -20.92 16.65
N ASN A 93 -14.30 -19.61 16.59
CA ASN A 93 -14.66 -18.69 17.68
C ASN A 93 -15.81 -17.75 17.27
N LEU A 94 -17.02 -18.02 17.76
CA LEU A 94 -18.25 -17.33 17.37
C LEU A 94 -18.77 -16.42 18.49
N LEU A 95 -18.83 -15.11 18.24
CA LEU A 95 -19.44 -14.13 19.15
C LEU A 95 -20.94 -14.00 18.90
N LEU A 96 -21.78 -14.22 19.92
CA LEU A 96 -23.22 -14.00 19.85
C LEU A 96 -23.59 -12.65 20.49
N VAL A 97 -24.18 -11.75 19.72
CA VAL A 97 -24.63 -10.41 20.18
C VAL A 97 -26.14 -10.30 20.01
N GLN A 98 -26.86 -10.09 21.11
CA GLN A 98 -28.32 -10.03 21.12
C GLN A 98 -28.87 -8.66 21.51
N LYS A 99 -30.09 -8.35 21.01
CA LYS A 99 -30.92 -7.27 21.56
C LYS A 99 -31.22 -7.57 23.04
N LEU A 100 -30.91 -6.62 23.91
CA LEU A 100 -31.15 -6.77 25.36
C LEU A 100 -32.64 -6.60 25.68
N TYR A 101 -33.06 -7.22 26.79
CA TYR A 101 -34.43 -7.15 27.33
C TYR A 101 -35.53 -7.66 26.37
N ALA A 102 -35.18 -8.52 25.41
CA ALA A 102 -36.10 -9.19 24.50
C ALA A 102 -36.08 -10.71 24.75
N PRO A 103 -37.12 -11.29 25.39
CA PRO A 103 -37.17 -12.72 25.71
C PRO A 103 -37.07 -13.62 24.48
N ASP A 104 -37.87 -13.36 23.43
CA ASP A 104 -37.95 -14.16 22.21
C ASP A 104 -36.60 -14.23 21.46
N VAL A 105 -35.83 -13.13 21.53
CA VAL A 105 -34.46 -13.05 21.00
C VAL A 105 -33.52 -13.93 21.82
N THR A 106 -33.66 -13.93 23.15
CA THR A 106 -32.84 -14.76 24.05
C THR A 106 -33.14 -16.25 23.87
N GLU A 107 -34.42 -16.64 23.69
CA GLU A 107 -34.79 -18.01 23.34
C GLU A 107 -34.17 -18.45 22.00
N SER A 108 -34.24 -17.56 21.01
CA SER A 108 -33.65 -17.79 19.68
C SER A 108 -32.13 -17.95 19.73
N VAL A 109 -31.44 -17.16 20.57
CA VAL A 109 -29.99 -17.31 20.85
C VAL A 109 -29.68 -18.65 21.53
N ILE A 110 -30.50 -19.08 22.50
CA ILE A 110 -30.35 -20.40 23.14
C ILE A 110 -30.56 -21.54 22.13
N LYS A 111 -31.58 -21.44 21.26
CA LYS A 111 -31.89 -22.40 20.19
C LYS A 111 -30.76 -22.48 19.16
N PHE A 112 -30.19 -21.33 18.79
CA PHE A 112 -29.03 -21.22 17.92
C PHE A 112 -27.79 -21.86 18.56
N ALA A 113 -27.44 -21.46 19.79
CA ALA A 113 -26.31 -21.99 20.54
C ALA A 113 -26.34 -23.53 20.66
N LYS A 114 -27.52 -24.10 20.94
CA LYS A 114 -27.72 -25.55 20.99
C LYS A 114 -27.43 -26.21 19.62
N HIS A 115 -27.96 -25.68 18.53
CA HIS A 115 -27.68 -26.19 17.18
C HIS A 115 -26.20 -26.11 16.81
N ILE A 116 -25.52 -24.99 17.10
CA ILE A 116 -24.09 -24.86 16.85
C ILE A 116 -23.32 -25.94 17.62
N ARG A 117 -23.60 -26.12 18.91
CA ARG A 117 -22.90 -27.15 19.71
C ARG A 117 -23.17 -28.58 19.21
N THR A 118 -24.39 -28.89 18.78
CA THR A 118 -24.76 -30.23 18.29
C THR A 118 -24.14 -30.53 16.92
N ASP A 119 -24.21 -29.58 15.98
CA ASP A 119 -23.87 -29.84 14.58
C ASP A 119 -22.43 -29.42 14.23
N TYR A 120 -21.79 -28.58 15.05
CA TYR A 120 -20.45 -28.01 14.86
C TYR A 120 -19.67 -28.01 16.20
N PRO A 121 -19.28 -29.19 16.72
CA PRO A 121 -18.76 -29.34 18.08
C PRO A 121 -17.41 -28.66 18.34
N ASP A 122 -16.68 -28.29 17.29
CA ASP A 122 -15.41 -27.56 17.38
C ASP A 122 -15.60 -26.02 17.48
N VAL A 123 -16.84 -25.53 17.43
CA VAL A 123 -17.17 -24.10 17.55
C VAL A 123 -17.37 -23.69 19.02
N ASN A 124 -16.53 -22.76 19.47
CA ASN A 124 -16.57 -22.07 20.74
C ASN A 124 -17.57 -20.90 20.68
N LEU A 125 -18.49 -20.86 21.64
CA LEU A 125 -19.48 -19.79 21.74
C LEU A 125 -19.04 -18.73 22.75
N VAL A 126 -18.87 -17.51 22.28
CA VAL A 126 -18.46 -16.33 23.05
C VAL A 126 -19.66 -15.39 23.23
N VAL A 127 -19.81 -14.83 24.42
CA VAL A 127 -20.86 -13.86 24.77
C VAL A 127 -20.35 -12.78 25.72
N GLU A 128 -21.03 -11.64 25.78
CA GLU A 128 -20.79 -10.64 26.83
C GLU A 128 -21.23 -11.15 28.22
N PRO A 129 -20.68 -10.64 29.33
CA PRO A 129 -20.90 -11.20 30.67
C PRO A 129 -22.37 -11.09 31.11
N ARG A 130 -23.04 -10.00 30.69
CA ARG A 130 -24.47 -9.76 30.93
C ARG A 130 -25.37 -10.78 30.21
N ILE A 131 -24.96 -11.29 29.04
CA ILE A 131 -25.71 -12.29 28.29
C ILE A 131 -25.45 -13.67 28.90
N ALA A 132 -24.20 -13.99 29.23
CA ALA A 132 -23.81 -15.25 29.89
C ALA A 132 -24.62 -15.50 31.18
N ALA A 133 -24.84 -14.47 32.00
CA ALA A 133 -25.63 -14.57 33.23
C ALA A 133 -27.07 -15.08 33.00
N VAL A 134 -27.68 -14.77 31.84
CA VAL A 134 -29.06 -15.17 31.49
C VAL A 134 -29.09 -16.56 30.85
N ILE A 135 -28.17 -16.85 29.93
CA ILE A 135 -28.24 -18.08 29.11
C ILE A 135 -27.55 -19.29 29.75
N ARG A 136 -26.58 -19.12 30.67
CA ARG A 136 -25.75 -20.22 31.21
C ARG A 136 -26.55 -21.39 31.83
N ASN A 137 -27.70 -21.10 32.44
CA ASN A 137 -28.56 -22.13 33.07
C ASN A 137 -29.31 -22.98 32.03
N HIS A 138 -29.37 -22.54 30.78
CA HIS A 138 -30.14 -23.15 29.69
C HIS A 138 -29.27 -23.96 28.69
N LEU A 139 -27.94 -23.98 28.90
CA LEU A 139 -26.95 -24.57 28.01
C LEU A 139 -26.12 -25.62 28.76
N PRO A 140 -26.11 -26.90 28.33
CA PRO A 140 -25.42 -28.00 29.03
C PRO A 140 -23.91 -28.12 28.65
N PHE A 141 -23.29 -27.03 28.22
CA PHE A 141 -21.92 -27.02 27.65
C PHE A 141 -21.21 -25.71 27.99
N PRO A 142 -19.86 -25.65 27.97
CA PRO A 142 -19.13 -24.43 28.31
C PRO A 142 -19.40 -23.27 27.36
N ILE A 143 -19.37 -22.05 27.91
CA ILE A 143 -19.44 -20.79 27.16
C ILE A 143 -18.29 -19.87 27.58
N TYR A 144 -17.80 -19.07 26.64
CA TYR A 144 -16.70 -18.14 26.84
C TYR A 144 -17.23 -16.71 27.02
N ILE A 145 -16.61 -15.94 27.91
CA ILE A 145 -16.94 -14.54 28.13
C ILE A 145 -15.90 -13.63 27.49
N SER A 146 -16.39 -12.70 26.67
CA SER A 146 -15.70 -11.47 26.32
C SER A 146 -15.91 -10.47 27.47
N ASP A 147 -14.82 -10.08 28.13
CA ASP A 147 -14.82 -9.03 29.15
C ASP A 147 -13.93 -7.84 28.73
N SER A 148 -14.02 -6.73 29.47
CA SER A 148 -13.28 -5.50 29.19
C SER A 148 -11.76 -5.57 29.46
N ARG A 149 -11.23 -6.76 29.78
CA ARG A 149 -9.78 -7.03 29.98
C ARG A 149 -9.24 -8.06 29.00
N SER A 150 -10.10 -8.63 28.16
CA SER A 150 -9.77 -9.72 27.25
C SER A 150 -9.51 -9.21 25.83
N ASN A 151 -8.54 -9.81 25.13
CA ASN A 151 -8.26 -9.49 23.72
C ASN A 151 -9.34 -10.12 22.82
N THR A 152 -10.57 -9.62 22.91
CA THR A 152 -11.71 -10.18 22.17
C THR A 152 -11.48 -10.08 20.66
N ALA A 153 -10.96 -8.95 20.16
CA ALA A 153 -10.80 -8.73 18.73
C ALA A 153 -9.75 -9.65 18.07
N GLY A 154 -8.70 -10.04 18.81
CA GLY A 154 -7.72 -11.03 18.38
C GLY A 154 -8.18 -12.50 18.47
N LYS A 155 -9.39 -12.76 18.99
CA LYS A 155 -9.92 -14.12 19.17
C LYS A 155 -11.18 -14.44 18.36
N ILE A 156 -12.04 -13.47 18.04
CA ILE A 156 -13.33 -13.75 17.37
C ILE A 156 -13.17 -13.94 15.85
N ASP A 157 -13.63 -15.08 15.34
CA ASP A 157 -13.63 -15.42 13.91
C ASP A 157 -14.86 -14.88 13.19
N VAL A 158 -16.04 -15.01 13.81
CA VAL A 158 -17.35 -14.65 13.24
C VAL A 158 -18.23 -14.04 14.32
N ILE A 159 -19.11 -13.11 13.93
CA ILE A 159 -20.12 -12.53 14.80
C ILE A 159 -21.51 -12.90 14.29
N ALA A 160 -22.39 -13.41 15.17
CA ALA A 160 -23.81 -13.57 14.89
C ALA A 160 -24.62 -12.56 15.69
N THR A 161 -25.48 -11.80 15.02
CA THR A 161 -26.33 -10.77 15.62
C THR A 161 -27.81 -11.15 15.57
N PHE A 162 -28.53 -10.89 16.66
CA PHE A 162 -29.94 -11.25 16.84
C PHE A 162 -30.74 -10.01 17.27
N GLY A 163 -31.56 -9.47 16.37
CA GLY A 163 -32.31 -8.23 16.60
C GLY A 163 -32.49 -7.41 15.33
N GLY A 164 -32.16 -6.12 15.38
CA GLY A 164 -32.20 -5.24 14.21
C GLY A 164 -30.91 -4.41 14.11
N ASP A 165 -30.96 -3.32 13.36
CA ASP A 165 -29.80 -2.49 13.00
C ASP A 165 -28.96 -2.08 14.22
N GLY A 166 -29.60 -1.68 15.33
CA GLY A 166 -28.90 -1.35 16.59
C GLY A 166 -28.08 -2.51 17.19
N THR A 167 -28.44 -3.77 16.92
CA THR A 167 -27.64 -4.94 17.32
C THR A 167 -26.40 -5.09 16.44
N VAL A 168 -26.51 -4.85 15.13
CA VAL A 168 -25.38 -4.86 14.18
C VAL A 168 -24.37 -3.77 14.54
N LEU A 169 -24.86 -2.54 14.76
CA LEU A 169 -24.05 -1.41 15.19
C LEU A 169 -23.38 -1.67 16.55
N ARG A 170 -24.11 -2.25 17.51
CA ARG A 170 -23.52 -2.64 18.80
C ARG A 170 -22.41 -3.66 18.62
N ALA A 171 -22.64 -4.70 17.82
CA ALA A 171 -21.69 -5.78 17.61
C ALA A 171 -20.38 -5.26 17.00
N ALA A 172 -20.48 -4.47 15.94
CA ALA A 172 -19.33 -3.85 15.30
C ALA A 172 -18.70 -2.74 16.16
N SER A 173 -19.47 -2.11 17.07
CA SER A 173 -18.92 -1.17 18.07
C SER A 173 -17.95 -1.81 19.08
N LEU A 174 -17.95 -3.14 19.21
CA LEU A 174 -16.96 -3.87 20.01
C LEU A 174 -15.56 -3.90 19.36
N PHE A 175 -15.45 -3.49 18.09
CA PHE A 175 -14.23 -3.53 17.29
C PHE A 175 -13.77 -2.12 16.84
N LYS A 176 -14.23 -1.04 17.52
CA LYS A 176 -13.92 0.36 17.16
C LYS A 176 -12.42 0.67 17.12
N LEU A 177 -11.65 0.12 18.06
CA LEU A 177 -10.22 0.36 18.17
C LEU A 177 -9.38 -0.51 17.22
N HIS A 178 -10.00 -1.47 16.52
CA HIS A 178 -9.29 -2.44 15.68
C HIS A 178 -9.52 -2.20 14.18
N GLY A 179 -8.47 -2.35 13.38
CA GLY A 179 -8.51 -2.21 11.92
C GLY A 179 -9.35 -3.26 11.20
N SER A 180 -9.57 -4.43 11.79
CA SER A 180 -10.34 -5.53 11.17
C SER A 180 -11.53 -5.98 12.01
N VAL A 181 -12.73 -5.89 11.43
CA VAL A 181 -13.98 -6.45 11.99
C VAL A 181 -14.21 -7.87 11.43
N PRO A 182 -14.57 -8.86 12.25
CA PRO A 182 -14.98 -10.19 11.77
C PRO A 182 -16.27 -10.14 10.92
N PRO A 183 -16.50 -11.10 10.00
CA PRO A 183 -17.78 -11.24 9.30
C PRO A 183 -18.98 -11.23 10.24
N ILE A 184 -20.00 -10.44 9.90
CA ILE A 184 -21.23 -10.31 10.68
C ILE A 184 -22.37 -11.04 9.96
N LEU A 185 -22.83 -12.14 10.55
CA LEU A 185 -24.09 -12.78 10.19
C LEU A 185 -25.22 -12.11 10.97
N SER A 186 -26.24 -11.59 10.29
CA SER A 186 -27.33 -10.84 10.94
C SER A 186 -28.69 -11.46 10.77
N PHE A 187 -29.31 -11.84 11.90
CA PHE A 187 -30.68 -12.32 11.99
C PHE A 187 -31.63 -11.19 12.40
N SER A 188 -32.47 -10.79 11.44
CA SER A 188 -33.54 -9.82 11.63
C SER A 188 -34.65 -10.42 12.51
N MET A 189 -34.93 -9.76 13.62
CA MET A 189 -35.89 -10.17 14.65
C MET A 189 -36.66 -8.96 15.19
N GLY A 190 -37.95 -8.87 14.86
CA GLY A 190 -38.83 -7.76 15.19
C GLY A 190 -39.22 -6.95 13.95
N THR A 191 -39.35 -5.63 14.10
CA THR A 191 -39.63 -4.70 13.00
C THR A 191 -38.50 -4.73 11.96
N LEU A 192 -38.87 -4.73 10.67
CA LEU A 192 -37.92 -4.76 9.55
C LEU A 192 -36.92 -3.58 9.63
N GLY A 193 -35.62 -3.88 9.56
CA GLY A 193 -34.53 -2.89 9.54
C GLY A 193 -33.76 -2.89 8.21
N PHE A 194 -32.77 -2.01 8.07
CA PHE A 194 -31.96 -1.85 6.86
C PHE A 194 -30.68 -2.71 6.82
N LEU A 195 -30.26 -3.30 7.94
CA LEU A 195 -28.99 -4.03 8.08
C LEU A 195 -29.15 -5.55 8.33
N GLY A 196 -30.34 -5.99 8.74
CA GLY A 196 -30.61 -7.40 9.05
C GLY A 196 -31.06 -8.22 7.83
N GLU A 197 -30.18 -9.07 7.31
CA GLU A 197 -30.39 -9.77 6.03
C GLU A 197 -31.20 -11.07 6.15
N TRP A 198 -31.01 -11.87 7.21
CA TRP A 198 -31.61 -13.20 7.33
C TRP A 198 -32.82 -13.21 8.29
N ASN A 199 -33.87 -13.95 7.95
CA ASN A 199 -34.89 -14.32 8.93
C ASN A 199 -34.32 -15.39 9.88
N PHE A 200 -34.58 -15.30 11.18
CA PHE A 200 -34.14 -16.30 12.14
C PHE A 200 -34.68 -17.71 11.85
N SER A 201 -35.80 -17.88 11.12
CA SER A 201 -36.27 -19.20 10.66
C SER A 201 -35.23 -19.95 9.82
N GLU A 202 -34.37 -19.23 9.09
CA GLU A 202 -33.34 -19.79 8.19
C GLU A 202 -31.99 -20.05 8.87
N TYR A 203 -31.89 -19.89 10.19
CA TYR A 203 -30.60 -19.88 10.92
C TYR A 203 -29.65 -21.05 10.61
N ARG A 204 -30.19 -22.25 10.38
CA ARG A 204 -29.39 -23.45 10.02
C ARG A 204 -28.74 -23.33 8.64
N LYS A 205 -29.49 -22.78 7.66
CA LYS A 205 -29.01 -22.55 6.30
C LYS A 205 -28.00 -21.42 6.28
N ALA A 206 -28.34 -20.28 6.90
CA ALA A 206 -27.50 -19.10 7.00
C ALA A 206 -26.14 -19.41 7.66
N TRP A 207 -26.14 -20.14 8.78
CA TRP A 207 -24.91 -20.57 9.43
C TRP A 207 -24.09 -21.53 8.56
N ARG A 208 -24.72 -22.53 7.94
CA ARG A 208 -24.03 -23.48 7.05
C ARG A 208 -23.35 -22.78 5.87
N GLU A 209 -24.03 -21.81 5.25
CA GLU A 209 -23.48 -21.03 4.13
C GLU A 209 -22.30 -20.15 4.59
N MET A 210 -22.41 -19.46 5.72
CA MET A 210 -21.32 -18.68 6.33
C MET A 210 -20.12 -19.55 6.71
N TYR A 211 -20.37 -20.70 7.36
CA TYR A 211 -19.33 -21.58 7.93
C TYR A 211 -18.57 -22.39 6.88
N MET A 212 -19.26 -22.94 5.87
CA MET A 212 -18.64 -23.72 4.78
C MET A 212 -18.17 -22.83 3.61
N SER A 213 -18.12 -21.52 3.80
CA SER A 213 -17.87 -20.57 2.71
C SER A 213 -16.46 -20.72 2.12
N GLY A 214 -16.40 -21.15 0.86
CA GLY A 214 -15.14 -21.32 0.13
C GLY A 214 -14.28 -22.50 0.59
N SER A 215 -14.85 -23.50 1.28
CA SER A 215 -14.11 -24.68 1.77
C SER A 215 -13.80 -25.68 0.65
N ASP A 216 -12.54 -26.11 0.52
CA ASP A 216 -12.05 -27.09 -0.47
C ASP A 216 -12.35 -28.56 -0.11
N VAL A 217 -13.56 -28.81 0.39
CA VAL A 217 -14.03 -30.17 0.67
C VAL A 217 -14.80 -30.65 -0.55
N ALA A 218 -14.28 -31.66 -1.26
CA ALA A 218 -14.97 -32.28 -2.38
C ALA A 218 -16.40 -32.71 -1.98
N SER A 219 -17.37 -32.48 -2.86
CA SER A 219 -18.73 -32.94 -2.62
C SER A 219 -18.82 -34.45 -2.91
N VAL A 220 -19.76 -35.16 -2.26
CA VAL A 220 -19.95 -36.60 -2.49
C VAL A 220 -20.40 -36.90 -3.93
N GLN A 221 -20.84 -35.88 -4.68
CA GLN A 221 -21.27 -36.02 -6.08
C GLN A 221 -20.11 -35.96 -7.08
N ASP A 222 -18.95 -35.42 -6.70
CA ASP A 222 -17.75 -35.35 -7.55
C ASP A 222 -16.95 -36.68 -7.54
N ALA A 223 -17.29 -37.60 -6.64
CA ALA A 223 -16.67 -38.92 -6.51
C ALA A 223 -17.28 -40.00 -7.45
N ALA A 224 -18.16 -39.60 -8.39
CA ALA A 224 -18.93 -40.50 -9.24
C ALA A 224 -18.55 -40.40 -10.73
N VAL A 225 -17.26 -40.56 -11.04
CA VAL A 225 -16.78 -40.87 -12.39
C VAL A 225 -16.13 -42.26 -12.36
N PRO A 226 -16.46 -43.19 -13.27
CA PRO A 226 -15.92 -44.55 -13.22
C PRO A 226 -14.41 -44.58 -13.46
N ILE A 227 -13.70 -45.40 -12.67
CA ILE A 227 -12.31 -45.75 -12.94
C ILE A 227 -12.28 -46.65 -14.17
N ASP A 228 -11.65 -46.20 -15.26
CA ASP A 228 -11.16 -47.09 -16.31
C ASP A 228 -9.67 -47.41 -16.07
N ASN A 229 -9.26 -48.63 -16.42
CA ASN A 229 -8.03 -49.23 -15.93
C ASN A 229 -6.82 -48.92 -16.83
N GLY A 230 -5.87 -48.11 -16.35
CA GLY A 230 -4.68 -47.76 -17.13
C GLY A 230 -3.52 -47.20 -16.33
N ARG A 231 -2.89 -48.04 -15.49
CA ARG A 231 -1.50 -47.94 -14.96
C ARG A 231 -0.90 -46.52 -14.77
N ASP A 232 -0.76 -46.09 -13.51
CA ASP A 232 0.58 -45.73 -12.99
C ASP A 232 0.60 -45.64 -11.45
N GLU A 233 1.42 -46.48 -10.81
CA GLU A 233 1.68 -46.44 -9.36
C GLU A 233 2.70 -45.33 -9.02
N ARG A 234 2.34 -44.05 -9.19
CA ARG A 234 3.23 -42.91 -8.86
C ARG A 234 2.57 -41.55 -8.57
N MET A 235 1.40 -41.52 -7.92
CA MET A 235 0.76 -40.28 -7.44
C MET A 235 0.38 -40.29 -5.94
N ALA A 236 1.22 -40.90 -5.09
CA ALA A 236 1.03 -40.95 -3.64
C ALA A 236 2.05 -40.09 -2.86
N ALA A 237 2.43 -38.92 -3.39
CA ALA A 237 3.35 -37.98 -2.74
C ALA A 237 3.22 -36.54 -3.30
N ASN A 238 2.06 -35.90 -3.12
CA ASN A 238 1.90 -34.42 -3.11
C ASN A 238 0.45 -34.05 -2.74
N THR A 239 0.11 -34.13 -1.46
CA THR A 239 -1.04 -33.43 -0.89
C THR A 239 -0.57 -32.07 -0.37
N PRO A 240 -1.14 -30.93 -0.83
CA PRO A 240 -0.82 -29.61 -0.28
C PRO A 240 -1.15 -29.53 1.21
N ALA A 241 -0.42 -28.67 1.95
CA ALA A 241 -0.59 -28.51 3.40
C ALA A 241 -1.93 -27.86 3.83
N ASP A 242 -2.76 -27.40 2.87
CA ASP A 242 -3.98 -26.63 3.10
C ASP A 242 -5.21 -27.44 3.55
N VAL A 243 -5.14 -28.77 3.61
CA VAL A 243 -6.29 -29.63 3.96
C VAL A 243 -6.56 -29.70 5.49
N ALA A 244 -5.67 -29.12 6.31
CA ALA A 244 -5.66 -29.25 7.76
C ALA A 244 -6.91 -28.65 8.46
N GLY A 245 -7.89 -29.51 8.77
CA GLY A 245 -9.00 -29.22 9.68
C GLY A 245 -10.40 -29.51 9.15
N TRP A 246 -10.58 -29.61 7.82
CA TRP A 246 -11.89 -29.88 7.22
C TRP A 246 -12.30 -31.36 7.22
N GLU A 247 -11.36 -32.27 7.44
CA GLU A 247 -11.49 -33.73 7.31
C GLU A 247 -12.65 -34.35 8.11
N ARG A 248 -13.03 -33.73 9.24
CA ARG A 248 -14.08 -34.19 10.16
C ARG A 248 -15.51 -33.82 9.73
N LEU A 249 -15.66 -33.06 8.65
CA LEU A 249 -16.94 -32.46 8.22
C LEU A 249 -17.47 -33.03 6.89
N ARG A 250 -17.06 -34.25 6.51
CA ARG A 250 -17.51 -34.95 5.30
C ARG A 250 -19.03 -34.90 5.15
N GLY A 251 -19.52 -34.51 3.96
CA GLY A 251 -20.94 -34.42 3.65
C GLY A 251 -21.64 -33.08 3.94
N LYS A 252 -20.93 -32.06 4.46
CA LYS A 252 -21.49 -30.70 4.67
C LYS A 252 -21.03 -29.64 3.66
N SER A 253 -20.13 -29.99 2.74
CA SER A 253 -19.53 -29.03 1.79
C SER A 253 -20.53 -28.40 0.81
N LEU A 254 -20.22 -27.18 0.40
CA LEU A 254 -20.88 -26.49 -0.72
C LEU A 254 -20.03 -26.54 -2.02
N GLY A 255 -18.78 -27.00 -1.93
CA GLY A 255 -17.79 -27.01 -3.02
C GLY A 255 -17.10 -25.66 -3.25
N VAL A 256 -15.89 -25.70 -3.84
CA VAL A 256 -14.99 -24.55 -4.05
C VAL A 256 -15.70 -23.36 -4.72
N GLY A 257 -16.58 -23.64 -5.70
CA GLY A 257 -17.32 -22.62 -6.45
C GLY A 257 -18.50 -21.96 -5.72
N ARG A 258 -18.80 -22.32 -4.47
CA ARG A 258 -19.95 -21.78 -3.70
C ARG A 258 -19.53 -21.09 -2.40
N ALA A 259 -18.95 -19.91 -2.55
CA ALA A 259 -18.74 -18.97 -1.45
C ALA A 259 -19.97 -18.09 -1.16
N SER A 260 -20.24 -17.87 0.12
CA SER A 260 -21.19 -16.87 0.62
C SER A 260 -20.81 -15.48 0.14
N LYS A 261 -21.82 -14.67 -0.20
CA LYS A 261 -21.63 -13.29 -0.63
C LYS A 261 -21.75 -12.35 0.56
N ILE A 262 -20.85 -11.36 0.62
CA ILE A 262 -20.80 -10.37 1.70
C ILE A 262 -20.79 -8.95 1.12
N LEU A 263 -21.58 -8.08 1.74
CA LEU A 263 -21.65 -6.65 1.41
C LEU A 263 -20.58 -5.89 2.20
N LEU A 264 -19.64 -5.25 1.48
CA LEU A 264 -18.68 -4.34 2.11
C LEU A 264 -19.38 -3.07 2.61
N ARG A 265 -19.04 -2.64 3.83
CA ARG A 265 -19.47 -1.37 4.43
C ARG A 265 -18.25 -0.63 4.97
N HIS A 266 -18.01 0.58 4.47
CA HIS A 266 -16.91 1.43 4.92
C HIS A 266 -17.15 1.96 6.35
N ARG A 267 -16.06 2.26 7.06
CA ARG A 267 -16.06 2.98 8.34
C ARG A 267 -15.53 4.40 8.13
N LEU A 268 -15.78 5.30 9.08
CA LEU A 268 -15.00 6.53 9.24
C LEU A 268 -13.89 6.27 10.27
N LYS A 269 -12.73 6.86 10.03
CA LYS A 269 -11.63 7.04 10.99
C LYS A 269 -11.69 8.48 11.51
N ALA A 270 -11.44 8.68 12.80
CA ALA A 270 -11.32 10.01 13.37
C ALA A 270 -10.25 10.14 14.44
N ASP A 271 -9.61 11.31 14.42
CA ASP A 271 -8.58 11.74 15.34
C ASP A 271 -8.98 13.07 15.97
N ILE A 272 -8.99 13.10 17.31
CA ILE A 272 -9.47 14.23 18.09
C ILE A 272 -8.27 14.93 18.73
N PHE A 273 -8.16 16.23 18.50
CA PHE A 273 -7.11 17.08 19.02
C PHE A 273 -7.71 18.10 19.99
N ASP A 274 -7.02 18.32 21.11
CA ASP A 274 -7.41 19.34 22.07
C ASP A 274 -7.03 20.75 21.59
N ARG A 275 -7.17 21.76 22.47
CA ARG A 275 -6.81 23.16 22.15
C ARG A 275 -5.30 23.41 22.03
N SER A 276 -4.48 22.48 22.55
CA SER A 276 -3.02 22.53 22.57
C SER A 276 -2.44 21.88 21.31
N GLY A 277 -3.25 21.11 20.59
CA GLY A 277 -2.85 20.30 19.43
C GLY A 277 -2.52 18.85 19.80
N ASP A 278 -2.76 18.43 21.04
CA ASP A 278 -2.48 17.08 21.51
C ASP A 278 -3.58 16.11 21.10
N ASN A 279 -3.21 14.92 20.62
CA ASN A 279 -4.17 13.88 20.28
C ASN A 279 -4.74 13.22 21.55
N ILE A 280 -6.03 13.38 21.78
CA ILE A 280 -6.75 12.88 22.96
C ILE A 280 -7.58 11.61 22.71
N ASN A 281 -7.35 10.89 21.60
CA ASN A 281 -8.08 9.66 21.26
C ASN A 281 -8.09 8.64 22.41
N HIS A 282 -6.97 8.47 23.13
CA HIS A 282 -6.88 7.60 24.30
C HIS A 282 -7.89 8.00 25.39
N GLN A 283 -8.02 9.29 25.73
CA GLN A 283 -8.94 9.77 26.76
C GLN A 283 -10.42 9.59 26.36
N VAL A 284 -10.70 9.76 25.06
CA VAL A 284 -12.05 9.59 24.49
C VAL A 284 -12.40 8.10 24.34
N SER A 285 -11.43 7.26 24.00
CA SER A 285 -11.52 5.80 24.02
C SER A 285 -11.77 5.27 25.43
N ASP A 286 -11.01 5.74 26.41
CA ASP A 286 -11.20 5.43 27.82
C ASP A 286 -12.60 5.83 28.29
N THR A 287 -13.13 6.99 27.87
CA THR A 287 -14.50 7.41 28.23
C THR A 287 -15.58 6.56 27.53
N LEU A 288 -15.36 6.17 26.27
CA LEU A 288 -16.20 5.21 25.54
C LEU A 288 -16.21 3.82 26.19
N ALA A 289 -15.11 3.43 26.84
CA ALA A 289 -14.99 2.20 27.59
C ALA A 289 -15.59 2.32 29.00
N HIS A 290 -15.31 3.42 29.71
CA HIS A 290 -15.58 3.66 31.14
C HIS A 290 -17.07 3.72 31.55
N GLN A 291 -18.03 3.74 30.62
CA GLN A 291 -19.43 3.42 30.95
C GLN A 291 -19.63 1.95 31.39
N HIS A 292 -18.58 1.12 31.30
CA HIS A 292 -18.27 0.06 32.26
C HIS A 292 -16.86 0.27 32.83
N LYS A 293 -16.59 -0.10 34.09
CA LYS A 293 -15.26 0.10 34.69
C LYS A 293 -14.14 -0.62 33.92
N SER A 294 -13.41 0.11 33.08
CA SER A 294 -12.26 -0.37 32.31
C SER A 294 -11.16 0.68 32.28
N SER A 295 -10.13 0.51 33.11
CA SER A 295 -8.78 0.80 32.64
C SER A 295 -8.25 -0.43 31.88
N ILE A 296 -7.16 -0.23 31.14
CA ILE A 296 -6.35 -1.20 30.35
C ILE A 296 -6.59 -1.10 28.84
N ALA A 297 -5.74 -0.30 28.19
CA ALA A 297 -5.00 -0.75 27.03
C ALA A 297 -3.51 -0.70 27.40
N GLY A 298 -2.82 -1.83 27.34
CA GLY A 298 -1.38 -1.90 27.55
C GLY A 298 -0.70 -2.53 26.36
N THR A 299 -0.23 -1.71 25.41
CA THR A 299 0.83 -1.97 24.41
C THR A 299 1.05 -0.74 23.53
N GLN A 300 2.22 -0.12 23.64
CA GLN A 300 3.10 0.41 22.57
C GLN A 300 2.56 1.09 21.27
N GLU A 301 1.33 1.58 21.19
CA GLU A 301 0.93 2.58 20.16
C GLU A 301 0.52 3.94 20.78
N PRO A 302 1.00 5.07 20.22
CA PRO A 302 0.48 6.40 20.57
C PRO A 302 -0.90 6.61 19.94
N SER A 303 -1.94 6.64 20.76
CA SER A 303 -3.33 7.08 20.46
C SER A 303 -3.98 6.48 19.19
N PRO A 304 -4.48 5.23 19.22
CA PRO A 304 -5.14 4.62 18.06
C PRO A 304 -6.42 5.39 17.67
N SER A 305 -6.60 5.60 16.37
CA SER A 305 -7.74 6.35 15.82
C SER A 305 -9.09 5.72 16.14
N LEU A 306 -10.06 6.55 16.46
CA LEU A 306 -11.44 6.15 16.73
C LEU A 306 -12.14 5.82 15.41
N ARG A 307 -13.12 4.89 15.46
CA ARG A 307 -13.86 4.48 14.27
C ARG A 307 -15.38 4.52 14.46
N ALA A 308 -16.07 4.89 13.38
CA ALA A 308 -17.54 4.94 13.29
C ALA A 308 -18.04 4.11 12.10
N ILE A 309 -19.24 3.55 12.20
CA ILE A 309 -19.89 2.80 11.11
C ILE A 309 -21.03 3.59 10.51
N ASN A 310 -21.76 4.36 11.32
CA ASN A 310 -22.76 5.29 10.84
C ASN A 310 -22.18 6.69 10.76
N GLU A 311 -21.98 7.34 11.92
CA GLU A 311 -21.67 8.76 11.97
C GLU A 311 -20.79 9.18 13.16
N ILE A 312 -20.13 10.31 12.96
CA ILE A 312 -19.47 11.12 13.98
C ILE A 312 -20.20 12.46 14.00
N SER A 313 -20.71 12.87 15.15
CA SER A 313 -21.53 14.07 15.28
C SER A 313 -21.09 14.96 16.44
N VAL A 314 -21.13 16.27 16.20
CA VAL A 314 -20.96 17.31 17.23
C VAL A 314 -22.31 18.00 17.40
N HIS A 315 -22.80 18.09 18.63
CA HIS A 315 -24.12 18.64 18.94
C HIS A 315 -24.07 19.59 20.15
N ARG A 316 -24.94 20.59 20.21
CA ARG A 316 -25.02 21.53 21.36
C ARG A 316 -25.47 20.89 22.69
N GLY A 317 -25.86 19.62 22.67
CA GLY A 317 -26.38 18.90 23.83
C GLY A 317 -27.66 19.52 24.38
N SER A 318 -27.74 19.64 25.70
CA SER A 318 -28.84 20.29 26.42
C SER A 318 -28.80 21.83 26.38
N HIS A 319 -27.75 22.44 25.83
CA HIS A 319 -27.59 23.90 25.86
C HIS A 319 -28.56 24.61 24.92
N PRO A 320 -29.05 25.83 25.27
CA PRO A 320 -30.03 26.56 24.46
C PRO A 320 -29.43 27.31 23.26
N HIS A 321 -28.12 27.60 23.23
CA HIS A 321 -27.48 28.28 22.10
C HIS A 321 -27.04 27.28 21.02
N LEU A 322 -27.05 27.68 19.75
CA LEU A 322 -26.58 26.87 18.64
C LEU A 322 -25.07 26.57 18.74
N ALA A 323 -24.63 25.43 18.23
CA ALA A 323 -23.24 25.09 18.04
C ALA A 323 -22.66 25.88 16.87
N ILE A 324 -21.41 26.35 16.99
CA ILE A 324 -20.69 27.06 15.92
C ILE A 324 -19.44 26.25 15.58
N VAL A 325 -19.33 25.72 14.36
CA VAL A 325 -18.25 24.82 13.95
C VAL A 325 -17.69 25.26 12.60
N ASP A 326 -16.38 25.45 12.53
CA ASP A 326 -15.66 25.71 11.29
C ASP A 326 -15.35 24.38 10.60
N ILE A 327 -15.75 24.24 9.34
CA ILE A 327 -15.57 23.03 8.53
C ILE A 327 -14.47 23.30 7.51
N TYR A 328 -13.48 22.40 7.46
CA TYR A 328 -12.42 22.40 6.46
C TYR A 328 -12.45 21.10 5.65
N GLN A 329 -12.18 21.20 4.35
CA GLN A 329 -12.06 20.08 3.41
C GLN A 329 -10.65 20.08 2.82
N ASN A 330 -9.90 18.99 3.00
CA ASN A 330 -8.51 18.85 2.55
C ASN A 330 -7.62 20.05 2.96
N GLY A 331 -7.83 20.57 4.18
CA GLY A 331 -7.14 21.75 4.73
C GLY A 331 -7.71 23.11 4.29
N HIS A 332 -8.57 23.17 3.28
CA HIS A 332 -9.22 24.40 2.83
C HIS A 332 -10.47 24.71 3.66
N PHE A 333 -10.67 25.96 4.08
CA PHE A 333 -11.89 26.37 4.77
C PHE A 333 -13.10 26.27 3.83
N LEU A 334 -14.13 25.55 4.25
CA LEU A 334 -15.36 25.34 3.49
C LEU A 334 -16.46 26.31 3.95
N THR A 335 -16.81 26.27 5.24
CA THR A 335 -17.86 27.14 5.81
C THR A 335 -17.86 27.10 7.35
N GLU A 336 -18.43 28.12 7.99
CA GLU A 336 -18.79 28.09 9.42
C GLU A 336 -20.28 27.71 9.54
N THR A 337 -20.58 26.59 10.21
CA THR A 337 -21.96 26.18 10.47
C THR A 337 -22.44 26.66 11.83
N ILE A 338 -23.63 27.27 11.85
CA ILE A 338 -24.35 27.68 13.07
C ILE A 338 -25.64 26.85 13.12
N ALA A 339 -25.70 25.86 14.00
CA ALA A 339 -26.68 24.77 13.91
C ALA A 339 -26.99 24.14 15.28
N ASP A 340 -27.98 23.23 15.36
CA ASP A 340 -28.06 22.33 16.54
C ASP A 340 -26.80 21.44 16.62
N GLY A 341 -26.26 21.07 15.46
CA GLY A 341 -25.01 20.34 15.32
C GLY A 341 -24.60 20.07 13.87
N ILE A 342 -23.61 19.21 13.70
CA ILE A 342 -23.09 18.74 12.41
C ILE A 342 -22.75 17.26 12.55
N LEU A 343 -23.00 16.46 11.52
CA LEU A 343 -22.56 15.06 11.48
C LEU A 343 -21.85 14.73 10.18
N ILE A 344 -20.84 13.87 10.29
CA ILE A 344 -20.15 13.24 9.16
C ILE A 344 -20.55 11.77 9.18
N SER A 345 -21.11 11.23 8.09
CA SER A 345 -21.61 9.85 8.04
C SER A 345 -21.07 9.05 6.86
N THR A 346 -20.93 7.74 7.05
CA THR A 346 -20.71 6.78 5.96
C THR A 346 -21.98 6.65 5.09
N PRO A 347 -21.93 5.92 3.96
CA PRO A 347 -23.11 5.53 3.21
C PRO A 347 -24.05 4.63 4.03
N THR A 348 -23.52 3.82 4.97
CA THR A 348 -24.36 3.02 5.89
C THR A 348 -25.05 3.93 6.92
N GLY A 349 -24.40 5.01 7.38
CA GLY A 349 -25.01 6.03 8.22
C GLY A 349 -25.98 6.97 7.49
N SER A 350 -26.06 6.90 6.16
CA SER A 350 -26.96 7.76 5.38
C SER A 350 -28.43 7.55 5.74
N THR A 351 -28.84 6.32 6.10
CA THR A 351 -30.20 5.98 6.56
C THR A 351 -30.40 6.13 8.08
N ALA A 352 -29.37 6.54 8.81
CA ALA A 352 -29.39 6.71 10.26
C ALA A 352 -29.71 8.18 10.64
N TYR A 353 -28.90 8.81 11.49
CA TYR A 353 -29.16 10.20 11.92
C TYR A 353 -29.07 11.20 10.75
N SER A 354 -28.23 10.91 9.74
CA SER A 354 -28.11 11.72 8.52
C SER A 354 -29.46 11.90 7.80
N LEU A 355 -30.23 10.82 7.62
CA LEU A 355 -31.57 10.88 7.02
C LEU A 355 -32.53 11.78 7.80
N SER A 356 -32.49 11.68 9.14
CA SER A 356 -33.36 12.47 10.02
C SER A 356 -33.02 13.97 10.00
N ALA A 357 -31.76 14.30 9.70
CA ALA A 357 -31.28 15.67 9.51
C ALA A 357 -31.42 16.18 8.05
N GLY A 358 -32.03 15.40 7.15
CA GLY A 358 -32.29 15.78 5.76
C GLY A 358 -31.22 15.38 4.75
N GLY A 359 -30.27 14.51 5.14
CA GLY A 359 -29.28 13.93 4.24
C GLY A 359 -29.88 12.92 3.24
N PRO A 360 -29.26 12.74 2.06
CA PRO A 360 -29.71 11.78 1.06
C PRO A 360 -29.45 10.33 1.51
N ILE A 361 -30.31 9.40 1.07
CA ILE A 361 -30.03 7.96 1.16
C ILE A 361 -28.94 7.62 0.13
N VAL A 362 -27.85 7.00 0.59
CA VAL A 362 -26.71 6.62 -0.26
C VAL A 362 -26.47 5.11 -0.12
N HIS A 363 -26.35 4.43 -1.26
CA HIS A 363 -26.16 2.97 -1.27
C HIS A 363 -24.80 2.59 -0.65
N PRO A 364 -24.70 1.54 0.21
CA PRO A 364 -23.48 1.20 0.97
C PRO A 364 -22.17 1.06 0.17
N LEU A 365 -22.26 0.73 -1.12
CA LEU A 365 -21.14 0.56 -2.04
C LEU A 365 -20.63 1.85 -2.70
N VAL A 366 -21.34 2.97 -2.57
CA VAL A 366 -20.88 4.26 -3.13
C VAL A 366 -19.76 4.78 -2.22
N LYS A 367 -18.51 4.75 -2.71
CA LYS A 367 -17.33 5.23 -1.99
C LYS A 367 -17.42 6.74 -1.72
N SER A 368 -18.10 7.10 -0.64
CA SER A 368 -18.39 8.48 -0.27
C SER A 368 -18.49 8.65 1.25
N LEU A 369 -18.28 9.88 1.71
CA LEU A 369 -18.68 10.34 3.03
C LEU A 369 -19.67 11.49 2.88
N LEU A 370 -20.55 11.68 3.86
CA LEU A 370 -21.57 12.73 3.85
C LEU A 370 -21.29 13.73 4.96
N ILE A 371 -21.44 15.03 4.68
CA ILE A 371 -21.50 16.10 5.69
C ILE A 371 -22.94 16.58 5.76
N THR A 372 -23.63 16.37 6.89
CA THR A 372 -25.04 16.76 7.08
C THR A 372 -25.18 17.68 8.29
N PRO A 373 -25.63 18.95 8.12
CA PRO A 373 -25.93 19.83 9.24
C PRO A 373 -27.24 19.44 9.93
N ILE A 374 -27.27 19.58 11.26
CA ILE A 374 -28.46 19.29 12.09
C ILE A 374 -29.13 20.62 12.42
N SER A 375 -30.32 20.88 11.86
CA SER A 375 -31.07 22.14 12.06
C SER A 375 -30.22 23.41 11.84
N PRO A 376 -29.57 23.61 10.67
CA PRO A 376 -28.74 24.79 10.43
C PRO A 376 -29.57 26.08 10.43
N CYS A 377 -29.00 27.16 11.00
CA CYS A 377 -29.49 28.52 10.86
C CYS A 377 -29.09 29.12 9.49
N SER A 378 -29.35 28.35 8.42
CA SER A 378 -29.05 28.70 7.04
C SER A 378 -30.04 27.99 6.11
N LEU A 379 -30.57 28.72 5.12
CA LEU A 379 -31.45 28.15 4.08
C LEU A 379 -30.67 27.51 2.92
N SER A 380 -29.35 27.74 2.85
CA SER A 380 -28.50 27.30 1.73
C SER A 380 -27.54 26.17 2.07
N PHE A 381 -27.25 25.91 3.36
CA PHE A 381 -26.35 24.81 3.73
C PHE A 381 -27.07 23.46 3.70
N ARG A 382 -27.00 22.80 2.55
CA ARG A 382 -27.51 21.44 2.30
C ARG A 382 -26.45 20.40 2.62
N SER A 383 -26.87 19.15 2.85
CA SER A 383 -25.94 18.03 2.97
C SER A 383 -25.06 17.88 1.73
N LEU A 384 -23.78 17.60 1.96
CA LEU A 384 -22.78 17.37 0.92
C LEU A 384 -22.44 15.88 0.88
N VAL A 385 -22.26 15.33 -0.32
CA VAL A 385 -21.73 13.98 -0.54
C VAL A 385 -20.36 14.15 -1.20
N LEU A 386 -19.32 13.66 -0.55
CA LEU A 386 -17.92 13.84 -0.92
C LEU A 386 -17.25 12.47 -1.15
N PRO A 387 -16.15 12.40 -1.94
CA PRO A 387 -15.33 11.19 -2.05
C PRO A 387 -14.85 10.67 -0.69
N LEU A 388 -14.78 9.35 -0.51
CA LEU A 388 -14.48 8.70 0.79
C LEU A 388 -13.09 9.05 1.35
N ASP A 389 -12.13 9.33 0.47
CA ASP A 389 -10.75 9.78 0.71
C ASP A 389 -10.65 11.26 1.13
N THR A 390 -11.75 12.00 1.12
CA THR A 390 -11.76 13.40 1.53
C THR A 390 -11.47 13.53 3.03
N LYS A 391 -10.52 14.39 3.39
CA LYS A 391 -10.17 14.71 4.79
C LYS A 391 -11.01 15.90 5.25
N VAL A 392 -11.84 15.70 6.27
CA VAL A 392 -12.73 16.73 6.82
C VAL A 392 -12.29 17.09 8.23
N THR A 393 -11.98 18.35 8.49
CA THR A 393 -11.68 18.84 9.85
C THR A 393 -12.83 19.69 10.36
N LEU A 394 -13.37 19.32 11.52
CA LEU A 394 -14.33 20.11 12.29
C LEU A 394 -13.58 20.82 13.42
N ARG A 395 -13.45 22.14 13.35
CA ARG A 395 -12.81 22.96 14.39
C ARG A 395 -13.87 23.70 15.21
N MET A 396 -13.77 23.61 16.53
CA MET A 396 -14.75 24.21 17.43
C MET A 396 -14.53 25.71 17.55
N SER A 397 -15.43 26.52 16.97
CA SER A 397 -15.24 27.97 16.85
C SER A 397 -15.13 28.66 18.23
N PRO A 398 -14.18 29.60 18.44
CA PRO A 398 -14.10 30.42 19.65
C PRO A 398 -15.40 31.14 20.03
N LYS A 399 -16.28 31.39 19.04
CA LYS A 399 -17.59 32.02 19.21
C LYS A 399 -18.56 31.20 20.09
N ASN A 400 -18.25 29.94 20.42
CA ASN A 400 -18.99 29.14 21.41
C ASN A 400 -18.85 29.62 22.88
N ARG A 401 -18.07 30.68 23.16
CA ARG A 401 -17.98 31.34 24.49
C ARG A 401 -17.53 30.40 25.62
N GLY A 402 -16.53 29.56 25.36
CA GLY A 402 -15.96 28.62 26.35
C GLY A 402 -16.81 27.37 26.64
N ARG A 403 -17.97 27.22 25.99
CA ARG A 403 -18.87 26.08 26.18
C ARG A 403 -18.40 24.83 25.44
N GLU A 404 -18.57 23.69 26.09
CA GLU A 404 -18.36 22.34 25.57
C GLU A 404 -19.52 21.89 24.65
N LEU A 405 -19.20 21.26 23.52
CA LEU A 405 -20.15 20.63 22.60
C LEU A 405 -20.05 19.10 22.71
N ASP A 406 -21.17 18.38 22.67
CA ASP A 406 -21.21 16.92 22.79
C ASP A 406 -20.71 16.24 21.50
N LEU A 407 -19.63 15.46 21.62
CA LEU A 407 -19.14 14.59 20.55
C LEU A 407 -19.72 13.18 20.72
N ASN A 408 -20.37 12.66 19.67
CA ASN A 408 -20.95 11.33 19.64
C ASN A 408 -20.42 10.51 18.44
N ILE A 409 -20.17 9.21 18.64
CA ILE A 409 -19.73 8.26 17.62
C ILE A 409 -20.67 7.05 17.63
N ASP A 410 -21.38 6.81 16.52
CA ASP A 410 -22.49 5.84 16.39
C ASP A 410 -23.54 6.01 17.50
N GLY A 411 -24.07 7.23 17.64
CA GLY A 411 -25.07 7.58 18.66
C GLY A 411 -24.64 7.49 20.13
N LYS A 412 -23.38 7.15 20.46
CA LYS A 412 -22.86 7.15 21.85
C LYS A 412 -22.10 8.44 22.12
N ARG A 413 -22.41 9.16 23.20
CA ARG A 413 -21.62 10.30 23.69
C ARG A 413 -20.24 9.81 24.15
N CYS A 414 -19.19 10.34 23.53
CA CYS A 414 -17.80 9.92 23.77
C CYS A 414 -17.10 10.88 24.73
N ALA A 415 -17.16 12.17 24.42
CA ALA A 415 -16.55 13.26 25.15
C ALA A 415 -17.34 14.53 24.87
N GLY A 416 -16.98 15.63 25.52
CA GLY A 416 -17.29 16.94 24.99
C GLY A 416 -16.03 17.63 24.47
N VAL A 417 -16.21 18.51 23.49
CA VAL A 417 -15.12 19.23 22.82
C VAL A 417 -15.26 20.73 23.08
N LEU A 418 -14.15 21.37 23.42
CA LEU A 418 -14.10 22.77 23.81
C LEU A 418 -13.66 23.66 22.63
N PRO A 419 -13.88 24.98 22.69
CA PRO A 419 -13.44 25.87 21.63
C PRO A 419 -11.92 25.78 21.42
N GLY A 420 -11.50 25.67 20.16
CA GLY A 420 -10.11 25.39 19.76
C GLY A 420 -9.81 23.92 19.48
N SER A 421 -10.62 22.96 19.97
CA SER A 421 -10.46 21.54 19.61
C SER A 421 -10.74 21.28 18.13
N GLU A 422 -10.04 20.28 17.56
CA GLU A 422 -10.27 19.78 16.20
C GLU A 422 -10.68 18.32 16.21
N ILE A 423 -11.58 17.95 15.30
CA ILE A 423 -11.90 16.55 14.99
C ILE A 423 -11.59 16.36 13.51
N ARG A 424 -10.57 15.57 13.19
CA ARG A 424 -10.18 15.22 11.83
C ARG A 424 -10.82 13.89 11.47
N VAL A 425 -11.56 13.83 10.37
CA VAL A 425 -12.35 12.67 9.94
C VAL A 425 -12.02 12.34 8.49
N GLU A 426 -11.77 11.07 8.21
CA GLU A 426 -11.55 10.52 6.88
C GLU A 426 -12.23 9.14 6.76
N GLY A 427 -12.46 8.66 5.54
CA GLY A 427 -12.91 7.29 5.34
C GLY A 427 -11.82 6.28 5.71
N GLU A 428 -12.18 5.18 6.38
CA GLU A 428 -11.26 4.06 6.51
C GLU A 428 -11.14 3.36 5.14
N PHE A 429 -9.91 3.27 4.64
CA PHE A 429 -9.63 2.63 3.37
C PHE A 429 -9.99 1.13 3.42
N VAL A 430 -10.68 0.69 2.38
CA VAL A 430 -10.90 -0.73 2.10
C VAL A 430 -10.79 -0.91 0.59
N GLY A 431 -9.82 -1.72 0.17
CA GLY A 431 -9.41 -1.85 -1.22
C GLY A 431 -8.69 -3.18 -1.48
N ARG A 432 -8.14 -3.32 -2.69
CA ARG A 432 -7.37 -4.51 -3.07
C ARG A 432 -5.95 -4.41 -2.51
N ALA A 433 -5.48 -5.46 -1.86
CA ALA A 433 -4.13 -5.58 -1.33
C ALA A 433 -3.73 -7.06 -1.26
N GLY A 434 -3.61 -7.70 -2.42
CA GLY A 434 -3.26 -9.11 -2.57
C GLY A 434 -2.89 -9.45 -4.02
N PRO A 435 -1.94 -10.38 -4.27
CA PRO A 435 -1.86 -11.07 -5.55
C PRO A 435 -3.07 -12.01 -5.67
N GLY A 436 -4.21 -11.44 -6.08
CA GLY A 436 -5.53 -12.08 -6.13
C GLY A 436 -6.64 -11.03 -6.15
N GLU A 437 -7.91 -11.46 -6.30
CA GLU A 437 -9.06 -10.54 -6.25
C GLU A 437 -9.43 -10.10 -4.81
N GLU A 438 -8.43 -9.93 -3.94
CA GLU A 438 -8.59 -9.89 -2.48
C GLU A 438 -8.70 -8.50 -1.88
N TRP A 439 -9.71 -8.34 -1.02
CA TRP A 439 -10.05 -7.09 -0.37
C TRP A 439 -9.63 -7.06 1.11
N HIS A 440 -8.92 -6.01 1.48
CA HIS A 440 -8.39 -5.76 2.83
C HIS A 440 -8.86 -4.39 3.34
N GLY A 441 -9.05 -4.26 4.66
CA GLY A 441 -9.45 -3.02 5.32
C GLY A 441 -8.45 -2.61 6.38
N GLY A 442 -8.07 -1.33 6.37
CA GLY A 442 -6.99 -0.76 7.19
C GLY A 442 -6.51 0.58 6.60
N PRO A 443 -5.67 1.34 7.31
CA PRO A 443 -5.13 2.61 6.80
C PRO A 443 -4.33 2.43 5.49
N GLU A 444 -4.38 3.44 4.62
CA GLU A 444 -3.83 3.45 3.25
C GLU A 444 -2.30 3.66 3.18
N GLN A 445 -1.60 3.18 4.19
CA GLN A 445 -0.16 3.03 4.16
C GLN A 445 0.10 1.58 4.54
N TYR A 446 0.99 0.90 3.81
CA TYR A 446 1.67 -0.25 4.38
C TYR A 446 2.12 0.21 5.78
N SER A 447 1.72 -0.52 6.83
CA SER A 447 2.30 -0.26 8.15
C SER A 447 3.80 -0.25 7.95
N LEU A 448 4.51 0.79 8.38
CA LEU A 448 5.93 0.91 8.05
C LEU A 448 6.71 -0.34 8.53
N LEU A 449 6.22 -0.93 9.63
CA LEU A 449 6.64 -2.24 10.14
C LEU A 449 6.34 -3.39 9.17
N GLN A 450 5.15 -3.43 8.56
CA GLN A 450 4.75 -4.44 7.58
C GLN A 450 5.50 -4.29 6.24
N TYR A 451 5.68 -3.05 5.76
CA TYR A 451 6.48 -2.75 4.56
C TYR A 451 7.89 -3.32 4.71
N TYR A 452 8.58 -2.97 5.80
CA TYR A 452 9.93 -3.47 6.04
C TYR A 452 9.94 -4.96 6.41
N SER A 453 8.96 -5.50 7.14
CA SER A 453 8.93 -6.94 7.44
C SER A 453 8.71 -7.80 6.20
N GLU A 454 7.80 -7.41 5.30
CA GLU A 454 7.56 -8.14 4.05
C GLU A 454 8.77 -8.09 3.11
N ILE A 455 9.48 -6.96 3.05
CA ILE A 455 10.74 -6.85 2.31
C ILE A 455 11.84 -7.72 2.93
N LEU A 456 11.96 -7.74 4.27
CA LEU A 456 12.91 -8.61 4.96
C LEU A 456 12.56 -10.10 4.74
N ASP A 457 11.29 -10.49 4.87
CA ASP A 457 10.82 -11.86 4.68
C ASP A 457 11.01 -12.35 3.24
N ASP A 458 10.76 -11.51 2.22
CA ASP A 458 11.01 -11.81 0.80
C ASP A 458 12.50 -12.08 0.53
N VAL A 459 13.39 -11.23 1.06
CA VAL A 459 14.84 -11.35 0.83
C VAL A 459 15.44 -12.50 1.65
N ASP A 460 14.93 -12.76 2.86
CA ASP A 460 15.24 -13.96 3.62
C ASP A 460 14.71 -15.25 2.94
N ALA A 461 13.65 -15.17 2.13
CA ALA A 461 13.18 -16.32 1.34
C ALA A 461 14.16 -16.66 0.19
N LYS A 462 14.83 -15.66 -0.41
CA LYS A 462 15.93 -15.85 -1.37
C LYS A 462 17.12 -16.57 -0.71
N ASP A 463 17.52 -16.13 0.48
CA ASP A 463 18.58 -16.74 1.30
C ASP A 463 18.27 -18.21 1.63
N LYS A 464 17.04 -18.48 2.11
CA LYS A 464 16.55 -19.85 2.40
C LYS A 464 16.43 -20.73 1.15
N ALA A 465 16.36 -20.15 -0.04
CA ALA A 465 16.40 -20.86 -1.33
C ALA A 465 17.83 -21.17 -1.80
N GLY A 466 18.87 -20.66 -1.11
CA GLY A 466 20.27 -20.93 -1.39
C GLY A 466 20.96 -19.91 -2.32
N PHE A 467 20.43 -18.69 -2.42
CA PHE A 467 21.03 -17.59 -3.18
C PHE A 467 21.51 -16.47 -2.27
N ASP A 468 22.62 -15.85 -2.64
CA ASP A 468 23.22 -14.76 -1.87
C ASP A 468 22.34 -13.50 -1.84
N ARG A 469 22.35 -12.82 -0.69
CA ARG A 469 21.65 -11.54 -0.47
C ARG A 469 22.60 -10.37 -0.70
N SER A 470 22.13 -9.39 -1.45
CA SER A 470 22.80 -8.12 -1.71
C SER A 470 21.97 -6.94 -1.19
N ILE A 471 22.57 -5.75 -1.07
CA ILE A 471 21.80 -4.53 -0.82
C ILE A 471 20.78 -4.25 -1.95
N THR A 472 21.13 -4.64 -3.17
CA THR A 472 20.28 -4.54 -4.36
C THR A 472 19.00 -5.36 -4.25
N ASP A 473 18.99 -6.47 -3.53
CA ASP A 473 17.76 -7.23 -3.28
C ASP A 473 16.74 -6.37 -2.52
N TYR A 474 17.14 -5.81 -1.37
CA TYR A 474 16.26 -4.95 -0.57
C TYR A 474 15.82 -3.70 -1.35
N TRP A 475 16.74 -3.06 -2.08
CA TRP A 475 16.42 -1.91 -2.94
C TRP A 475 15.43 -2.26 -4.06
N GLY A 476 15.69 -3.35 -4.78
CA GLY A 476 14.82 -3.84 -5.85
C GLY A 476 13.42 -4.15 -5.37
N ARG A 477 13.28 -4.70 -4.15
CA ARG A 477 11.97 -4.82 -3.49
C ARG A 477 11.37 -3.46 -3.17
N MET A 478 12.10 -2.53 -2.54
CA MET A 478 11.61 -1.17 -2.23
C MET A 478 11.11 -0.42 -3.48
N LEU A 479 11.87 -0.44 -4.58
CA LEU A 479 11.48 0.14 -5.87
C LEU A 479 10.23 -0.54 -6.44
N ALA A 480 10.14 -1.86 -6.38
CA ALA A 480 9.03 -2.60 -6.94
C ALA A 480 7.68 -2.22 -6.31
N TYR A 481 7.66 -1.86 -5.01
CA TYR A 481 6.44 -1.36 -4.35
C TYR A 481 5.97 0.00 -4.87
N GLN A 482 6.85 0.80 -5.49
CA GLN A 482 6.54 2.10 -6.08
C GLN A 482 6.24 2.01 -7.59
N LEU A 483 6.94 1.12 -8.30
CA LEU A 483 6.95 1.06 -9.77
C LEU A 483 6.09 -0.07 -10.35
N ILE A 484 5.90 -1.18 -9.63
CA ILE A 484 5.06 -2.29 -10.10
C ILE A 484 3.68 -2.18 -9.45
N ASN A 485 2.65 -1.97 -10.28
CA ASN A 485 1.24 -1.97 -9.86
C ASN A 485 0.71 -3.39 -9.63
N ALA A 486 1.39 -4.13 -8.74
CA ALA A 486 1.05 -5.45 -8.24
C ALA A 486 1.29 -5.46 -6.73
N THR A 487 0.58 -6.32 -6.00
CA THR A 487 0.71 -6.33 -4.54
C THR A 487 2.11 -6.73 -4.09
N ASN A 488 2.57 -6.05 -3.03
CA ASN A 488 3.92 -6.17 -2.48
C ASN A 488 4.98 -5.95 -3.56
N GLY A 489 4.73 -5.09 -4.55
CA GLY A 489 5.63 -4.92 -5.69
C GLY A 489 5.90 -6.21 -6.46
N GLY A 490 4.90 -7.10 -6.57
CA GLY A 490 4.95 -8.32 -7.40
C GLY A 490 6.18 -9.22 -7.17
N PRO A 491 6.33 -9.90 -6.02
CA PRO A 491 7.48 -10.80 -5.78
C PRO A 491 7.61 -11.93 -6.82
N GLY A 492 6.49 -12.36 -7.42
CA GLY A 492 6.46 -13.34 -8.51
C GLY A 492 6.54 -12.75 -9.93
N PHE A 493 6.69 -11.42 -10.09
CA PHE A 493 6.80 -10.79 -11.42
C PHE A 493 8.25 -10.86 -11.88
N THR A 494 8.49 -11.60 -12.96
CA THR A 494 9.81 -11.74 -13.59
C THR A 494 9.92 -10.84 -14.82
N TYR A 495 11.11 -10.38 -15.17
CA TYR A 495 11.30 -9.59 -16.39
C TYR A 495 11.09 -10.45 -17.64
N SER A 496 11.39 -11.75 -17.59
CA SER A 496 11.00 -12.70 -18.64
C SER A 496 9.49 -12.87 -18.82
N SER A 497 8.67 -12.56 -17.80
CA SER A 497 7.21 -12.65 -17.93
C SER A 497 6.62 -11.66 -18.94
N ILE A 498 7.33 -10.57 -19.25
CA ILE A 498 6.96 -9.59 -20.30
C ILE A 498 6.79 -10.29 -21.66
N ALA A 499 7.59 -11.31 -21.97
CA ALA A 499 7.47 -12.08 -23.21
C ALA A 499 6.11 -12.80 -23.37
N ASN A 500 5.40 -13.04 -22.26
CA ASN A 500 4.09 -13.68 -22.23
C ASN A 500 2.92 -12.67 -22.22
N ASP A 501 3.20 -11.36 -22.16
CA ASP A 501 2.14 -10.34 -22.20
C ASP A 501 1.49 -10.31 -23.61
N PRO A 502 0.14 -10.31 -23.72
CA PRO A 502 -0.55 -10.32 -25.01
C PRO A 502 -0.31 -9.08 -25.88
N ASP A 503 -0.10 -7.90 -25.27
CA ASP A 503 0.11 -6.66 -26.01
C ASP A 503 1.56 -6.51 -26.46
N PHE A 504 2.51 -6.98 -25.65
CA PHE A 504 3.92 -7.12 -26.02
C PHE A 504 4.12 -8.16 -27.13
N SER A 505 3.61 -9.38 -26.95
CA SER A 505 3.77 -10.47 -27.93
C SER A 505 3.04 -10.23 -29.25
N SER A 506 2.02 -9.34 -29.28
CA SER A 506 1.39 -8.85 -30.51
C SER A 506 2.04 -7.60 -31.11
N GLY A 507 3.16 -7.13 -30.54
CA GLY A 507 3.96 -6.02 -31.08
C GLY A 507 3.36 -4.62 -30.88
N LYS A 508 2.44 -4.44 -29.92
CA LYS A 508 1.86 -3.13 -29.58
C LYS A 508 2.78 -2.29 -28.70
N ASN A 509 3.64 -2.94 -27.93
CA ASN A 509 4.62 -2.31 -27.03
C ASN A 509 6.03 -2.46 -27.61
N PRO A 510 6.91 -1.45 -27.47
CA PRO A 510 8.32 -1.56 -27.87
C PRO A 510 9.07 -2.56 -26.99
N LEU A 511 10.20 -3.09 -27.49
CA LEU A 511 11.13 -3.94 -26.73
C LEU A 511 11.75 -3.15 -25.56
N PRO A 512 11.49 -3.51 -24.29
CA PRO A 512 12.14 -2.86 -23.16
C PRO A 512 13.56 -3.43 -22.99
N LEU A 513 14.53 -2.53 -22.95
CA LEU A 513 15.96 -2.82 -22.79
C LEU A 513 16.43 -2.14 -21.51
N ILE A 514 17.01 -2.90 -20.60
CA ILE A 514 17.66 -2.39 -19.37
C ILE A 514 19.14 -2.75 -19.46
N VAL A 515 20.02 -1.88 -18.94
CA VAL A 515 21.47 -2.10 -18.93
C VAL A 515 22.05 -2.07 -17.51
N ALA A 516 23.17 -2.75 -17.31
CA ALA A 516 23.93 -2.72 -16.07
C ALA A 516 25.42 -2.97 -16.37
N ASP A 517 26.31 -2.41 -15.57
CA ASP A 517 27.74 -2.57 -15.77
C ASP A 517 28.31 -3.76 -15.00
N GLY A 518 29.17 -4.53 -15.67
CA GLY A 518 29.94 -5.60 -15.04
C GLY A 518 31.07 -5.04 -14.17
N ARG A 519 31.03 -5.33 -12.87
CA ARG A 519 32.08 -4.97 -11.91
C ARG A 519 32.85 -6.22 -11.48
N ALA A 520 34.17 -6.22 -11.69
CA ALA A 520 35.01 -7.34 -11.25
C ALA A 520 35.18 -7.35 -9.71
N PRO A 521 35.37 -8.52 -9.07
CA PRO A 521 35.63 -8.60 -7.63
C PRO A 521 36.79 -7.69 -7.19
N GLY A 522 36.56 -6.85 -6.17
CA GLY A 522 37.55 -5.91 -5.64
C GLY A 522 37.74 -4.60 -6.43
N GLN A 523 37.14 -4.46 -7.61
CA GLN A 523 37.10 -3.19 -8.36
C GLN A 523 36.20 -2.18 -7.61
N LYS A 524 36.55 -0.89 -7.63
CA LYS A 524 35.77 0.21 -7.02
C LYS A 524 35.38 1.35 -7.97
N ILE A 525 36.01 1.42 -9.13
CA ILE A 525 35.74 2.41 -10.18
C ILE A 525 35.35 1.64 -11.43
N ILE A 526 34.17 1.93 -11.97
CA ILE A 526 33.73 1.45 -13.27
C ILE A 526 34.43 2.32 -14.33
N ALA A 527 35.05 1.68 -15.32
CA ALA A 527 35.71 2.37 -16.42
C ALA A 527 34.79 2.39 -17.64
N SER A 528 34.95 3.36 -18.55
CA SER A 528 34.15 3.44 -19.79
C SER A 528 34.32 2.25 -20.75
N ASN A 529 35.24 1.32 -20.45
CA ASN A 529 35.46 0.07 -21.15
C ASN A 529 34.94 -1.17 -20.38
N SER A 530 34.18 -0.99 -19.31
CA SER A 530 33.46 -2.06 -18.61
C SER A 530 32.54 -2.82 -19.56
N THR A 531 32.17 -4.04 -19.17
CA THR A 531 31.24 -4.88 -19.94
C THR A 531 29.82 -4.44 -19.65
N ILE A 532 29.13 -3.89 -20.64
CA ILE A 532 27.74 -3.45 -20.52
C ILE A 532 26.85 -4.67 -20.74
N TYR A 533 26.18 -5.11 -19.69
CA TYR A 533 25.17 -6.16 -19.76
C TYR A 533 23.82 -5.57 -20.13
N GLU A 534 23.01 -6.37 -20.82
CA GLU A 534 21.66 -6.02 -21.25
C GLU A 534 20.66 -7.08 -20.78
N PHE A 535 19.49 -6.63 -20.34
CA PHE A 535 18.34 -7.46 -20.02
C PHE A 535 17.22 -7.21 -21.04
N THR A 536 16.77 -8.27 -21.70
CA THR A 536 15.55 -8.29 -22.51
C THR A 536 14.54 -9.28 -21.92
N PRO A 537 13.26 -9.27 -22.34
CA PRO A 537 12.28 -10.29 -21.93
C PRO A 537 12.64 -11.75 -22.26
N TRP A 538 13.71 -12.01 -23.03
CA TRP A 538 14.13 -13.36 -23.41
C TRP A 538 15.53 -13.72 -22.94
N GLU A 539 16.46 -12.77 -22.94
CA GLU A 539 17.89 -13.02 -22.81
C GLU A 539 18.60 -11.99 -21.93
N PHE A 540 19.67 -12.45 -21.28
CA PHE A 540 20.59 -11.65 -20.49
C PHE A 540 22.01 -11.92 -20.98
N GLY A 541 22.81 -10.87 -21.16
CA GLY A 541 24.18 -11.01 -21.63
C GLY A 541 24.76 -9.72 -22.19
N SER A 542 25.76 -9.85 -23.05
CA SER A 542 26.43 -8.70 -23.68
C SER A 542 27.03 -9.07 -25.04
N PHE A 543 26.92 -8.12 -25.96
CA PHE A 543 27.59 -8.14 -27.27
C PHE A 543 29.07 -7.69 -27.19
N ASP A 544 29.49 -7.09 -26.07
CA ASP A 544 30.85 -6.56 -25.91
C ASP A 544 31.92 -7.66 -26.12
N PRO A 545 33.08 -7.35 -26.73
CA PRO A 545 34.17 -8.30 -26.98
C PRO A 545 34.67 -9.10 -25.77
N SER A 546 34.50 -8.55 -24.57
CA SER A 546 34.79 -9.21 -23.29
C SER A 546 33.91 -10.44 -23.09
N LEU A 547 32.62 -10.39 -23.42
CA LEU A 547 31.68 -11.49 -23.17
C LEU A 547 31.24 -12.22 -24.45
N GLN A 548 30.64 -11.48 -25.39
CA GLN A 548 30.02 -12.01 -26.62
C GLN A 548 29.15 -13.25 -26.34
N GLY A 549 28.18 -13.12 -25.45
CA GLY A 549 27.38 -14.25 -24.97
C GLY A 549 26.09 -13.82 -24.29
N PHE A 550 25.06 -14.63 -24.47
CA PHE A 550 23.71 -14.46 -23.92
C PHE A 550 23.20 -15.79 -23.36
N VAL A 551 22.43 -15.72 -22.28
CA VAL A 551 21.68 -16.84 -21.71
C VAL A 551 20.19 -16.51 -21.65
N PRO A 552 19.28 -17.51 -21.71
CA PRO A 552 17.86 -17.25 -21.54
C PRO A 552 17.58 -16.68 -20.14
N LEU A 553 17.01 -15.47 -20.07
CA LEU A 553 16.85 -14.74 -18.82
C LEU A 553 16.00 -15.51 -17.80
N GLN A 554 14.95 -16.20 -18.27
CA GLN A 554 14.08 -17.04 -17.45
C GLN A 554 14.86 -18.09 -16.63
N TYR A 555 16.01 -18.56 -17.12
CA TYR A 555 16.81 -19.61 -16.49
C TYR A 555 18.10 -19.11 -15.85
N VAL A 556 18.32 -17.79 -15.78
CA VAL A 556 19.61 -17.16 -15.44
C VAL A 556 20.19 -17.59 -14.09
N GLY A 557 19.36 -17.88 -13.09
CA GLY A 557 19.80 -18.38 -11.77
C GLY A 557 20.24 -19.84 -11.76
N SER A 558 20.26 -20.53 -12.90
CA SER A 558 20.73 -21.90 -13.03
C SER A 558 22.26 -21.97 -13.08
N ASN A 559 22.83 -23.08 -12.62
CA ASN A 559 24.28 -23.30 -12.66
C ASN A 559 24.74 -23.71 -14.08
N PHE A 560 24.97 -22.71 -14.93
CA PHE A 560 25.62 -22.90 -16.23
C PHE A 560 27.11 -23.23 -16.05
N THR A 561 27.65 -24.07 -16.92
CA THR A 561 29.09 -24.35 -17.02
C THR A 561 29.44 -24.60 -18.48
N ASN A 562 30.40 -23.86 -19.02
CA ASN A 562 30.80 -23.90 -20.44
C ASN A 562 29.63 -23.62 -21.42
N GLY A 563 28.67 -22.79 -21.00
CA GLY A 563 27.51 -22.39 -21.83
C GLY A 563 26.30 -23.34 -21.81
N SER A 564 26.30 -24.40 -20.97
CA SER A 564 25.13 -25.26 -20.80
C SER A 564 24.84 -25.55 -19.32
N ILE A 565 23.59 -25.92 -19.02
CA ILE A 565 23.21 -26.48 -17.72
C ILE A 565 23.47 -28.01 -17.81
N PRO A 566 24.26 -28.62 -16.90
CA PRO A 566 24.52 -30.05 -16.94
C PRO A 566 23.26 -30.90 -16.72
N ASP A 567 23.12 -32.03 -17.42
CA ASP A 567 21.93 -32.90 -17.41
C ASP A 567 21.47 -33.39 -16.02
N ASN A 568 22.37 -33.39 -15.03
CA ASN A 568 22.09 -33.78 -13.66
C ASN A 568 21.62 -32.62 -12.76
N GLN A 569 21.53 -31.39 -13.28
CA GLN A 569 21.10 -30.20 -12.55
C GLN A 569 19.69 -29.76 -12.98
N LYS A 570 19.02 -29.02 -12.10
CA LYS A 570 17.69 -28.47 -12.36
C LYS A 570 17.82 -27.06 -12.94
N CYS A 571 16.97 -26.74 -13.91
CA CYS A 571 16.76 -25.36 -14.34
C CYS A 571 16.03 -24.60 -13.21
N ILE A 572 16.50 -23.40 -12.92
CA ILE A 572 15.96 -22.50 -11.89
C ILE A 572 15.26 -21.34 -12.60
N VAL A 573 14.07 -20.97 -12.14
CA VAL A 573 13.26 -19.88 -12.70
C VAL A 573 12.90 -18.88 -11.61
N GLY A 574 12.65 -17.62 -11.99
CA GLY A 574 12.22 -16.56 -11.07
C GLY A 574 13.34 -15.78 -10.40
N PHE A 575 14.61 -16.11 -10.68
CA PHE A 575 15.76 -15.29 -10.27
C PHE A 575 15.74 -13.91 -10.95
N ASP A 576 15.19 -13.83 -12.16
CA ASP A 576 14.98 -12.63 -12.94
C ASP A 576 13.78 -11.79 -12.46
N ASN A 577 13.61 -11.68 -11.13
CA ASN A 577 12.59 -10.82 -10.53
C ASN A 577 12.72 -9.39 -11.08
N ALA A 578 11.61 -8.81 -11.55
CA ALA A 578 11.61 -7.50 -12.19
C ALA A 578 12.11 -6.39 -11.25
N GLY A 579 11.79 -6.48 -9.96
CA GLY A 579 12.33 -5.60 -8.92
C GLY A 579 13.84 -5.71 -8.77
N PHE A 580 14.40 -6.92 -8.76
CA PHE A 580 15.85 -7.15 -8.67
C PHE A 580 16.61 -6.62 -9.91
N ILE A 581 16.05 -6.74 -11.12
CA ILE A 581 16.64 -6.18 -12.34
C ILE A 581 16.59 -4.64 -12.33
N MET A 582 15.46 -4.04 -11.96
CA MET A 582 15.38 -2.57 -11.78
C MET A 582 16.35 -2.09 -10.70
N GLY A 583 16.47 -2.83 -9.59
CA GLY A 583 17.43 -2.55 -8.53
C GLY A 583 18.88 -2.63 -9.03
N THR A 584 19.22 -3.65 -9.82
CA THR A 584 20.56 -3.86 -10.41
C THR A 584 20.94 -2.68 -11.30
N SER A 585 20.05 -2.26 -12.19
CA SER A 585 20.25 -1.12 -13.08
C SER A 585 20.25 0.23 -12.37
N SER A 586 19.98 0.28 -11.06
CA SER A 586 19.92 1.53 -10.26
C SER A 586 20.65 1.39 -8.90
N SER A 587 21.69 0.56 -8.85
CA SER A 587 22.48 0.22 -7.65
C SER A 587 23.39 1.35 -7.12
N LEU A 588 23.01 2.63 -7.20
CA LEU A 588 23.84 3.80 -6.82
C LEU A 588 24.08 3.98 -5.28
N PHE A 589 24.16 2.88 -4.54
CA PHE A 589 24.32 2.86 -3.07
C PHE A 589 25.70 3.28 -2.58
N ASN A 590 26.72 3.15 -3.43
CA ASN A 590 28.08 3.60 -3.15
C ASN A 590 28.10 5.05 -2.66
N GLN A 591 27.26 5.93 -3.25
CA GLN A 591 27.17 7.33 -2.86
C GLN A 591 26.33 7.54 -1.60
N ILE A 592 25.17 6.88 -1.48
CA ILE A 592 24.26 7.00 -0.33
C ILE A 592 24.93 6.54 0.97
N ILE A 593 25.68 5.43 0.94
CA ILE A 593 26.40 4.90 2.11
C ILE A 593 27.51 5.87 2.58
N MET A 594 28.17 6.57 1.66
CA MET A 594 29.15 7.62 2.01
C MET A 594 28.47 8.78 2.76
N TYR A 595 27.33 9.28 2.25
CA TYR A 595 26.57 10.35 2.92
C TYR A 595 26.03 9.95 4.31
N ILE A 596 25.66 8.68 4.51
CA ILE A 596 25.25 8.16 5.82
C ILE A 596 26.46 8.06 6.78
N LYS A 597 27.64 7.65 6.29
CA LYS A 597 28.87 7.59 7.10
C LYS A 597 29.40 8.95 7.51
N ASP A 598 29.22 9.99 6.70
CA ASP A 598 29.63 11.37 7.02
C ASP A 598 28.74 12.05 8.09
N GLY A 599 27.76 11.33 8.65
CA GLY A 599 27.02 11.75 9.86
C GLY A 599 26.04 12.92 9.65
N ASN A 600 25.82 13.35 8.40
CA ASN A 600 25.03 14.52 8.09
C ASN A 600 23.54 14.15 7.93
N SER A 601 22.79 14.25 9.03
CA SER A 601 21.41 13.71 9.20
C SER A 601 20.30 14.21 8.26
N ARG A 602 20.60 14.98 7.21
CA ARG A 602 19.61 15.58 6.30
C ARG A 602 18.88 14.60 5.37
N TYR A 603 19.38 13.38 5.21
CA TYR A 603 18.87 12.41 4.21
C TYR A 603 18.21 11.16 4.83
N VAL A 604 18.14 11.07 6.15
CA VAL A 604 17.37 10.04 6.86
C VAL A 604 16.17 10.76 7.51
N PRO A 605 14.93 10.57 7.02
CA PRO A 605 13.74 11.14 7.65
C PRO A 605 13.64 10.75 9.13
N GLU A 606 13.27 11.70 9.99
CA GLU A 606 13.13 11.48 11.45
C GLU A 606 12.09 10.40 11.80
N ASP A 607 11.18 10.10 10.86
CA ASP A 607 10.10 9.12 10.98
C ASP A 607 10.54 7.65 10.76
N ILE A 608 11.79 7.37 10.38
CA ILE A 608 12.25 5.99 10.18
C ILE A 608 12.49 5.32 11.56
N PRO A 609 11.85 4.17 11.86
CA PRO A 609 12.04 3.49 13.14
C PRO A 609 13.50 3.10 13.36
N LYS A 610 14.02 3.35 14.57
CA LYS A 610 15.43 3.05 14.89
C LYS A 610 15.82 1.61 14.59
N PHE A 611 14.96 0.61 14.80
CA PHE A 611 15.31 -0.77 14.46
C PHE A 611 15.54 -1.00 12.94
N VAL A 612 14.95 -0.19 12.05
CA VAL A 612 15.20 -0.25 10.59
C VAL A 612 16.56 0.37 10.29
N VAL A 613 16.86 1.52 10.92
CA VAL A 613 18.18 2.15 10.85
C VAL A 613 19.24 1.24 11.46
N ASP A 614 18.98 0.58 12.58
CA ASP A 614 19.90 -0.32 13.29
C ASP A 614 20.05 -1.66 12.55
N ALA A 615 19.00 -2.18 11.91
CA ALA A 615 19.07 -3.37 11.05
C ALA A 615 19.86 -3.06 9.77
N LEU A 616 19.55 -1.97 9.07
CA LEU A 616 20.35 -1.48 7.95
C LEU A 616 21.78 -1.21 8.39
N THR A 617 22.03 -0.54 9.52
CA THR A 617 23.39 -0.19 9.96
C THR A 617 24.17 -1.40 10.45
N THR A 618 23.53 -2.38 11.09
CA THR A 618 24.18 -3.64 11.51
C THR A 618 24.45 -4.54 10.31
N PHE A 619 23.55 -4.58 9.33
CA PHE A 619 23.77 -5.25 8.05
C PHE A 619 24.88 -4.55 7.26
N LEU A 620 24.82 -3.23 7.06
CA LEU A 620 25.84 -2.41 6.38
C LEU A 620 27.21 -2.47 7.08
N ASN A 621 27.27 -2.55 8.41
CA ASN A 621 28.53 -2.75 9.15
C ASN A 621 29.05 -4.18 9.03
N ALA A 622 28.18 -5.19 8.91
CA ALA A 622 28.58 -6.56 8.59
C ALA A 622 29.02 -6.73 7.12
N LEU A 623 28.49 -5.92 6.19
CA LEU A 623 28.87 -5.90 4.77
C LEU A 623 30.07 -4.99 4.46
N GLY A 624 30.41 -4.07 5.38
CA GLY A 624 31.41 -3.03 5.17
C GLY A 624 32.84 -3.53 4.93
N ASP A 625 33.12 -4.78 5.31
CA ASP A 625 34.40 -5.46 5.09
C ASP A 625 34.43 -6.35 3.81
N GLU A 626 33.28 -6.62 3.16
CA GLU A 626 33.18 -7.64 2.07
C GLU A 626 32.61 -7.13 0.72
N SER A 627 32.59 -5.82 0.47
CA SER A 627 32.27 -5.24 -0.87
C SER A 627 30.91 -5.67 -1.46
N ASN A 628 29.87 -5.83 -0.62
CA ASN A 628 28.52 -6.23 -1.04
C ASN A 628 27.60 -5.02 -1.35
N ASP A 629 28.19 -3.98 -1.94
CA ASP A 629 27.54 -2.75 -2.45
C ASP A 629 27.08 -2.89 -3.92
N ILE A 630 26.81 -4.14 -4.34
CA ILE A 630 26.63 -4.58 -5.74
C ILE A 630 25.50 -5.60 -5.87
N ALA A 631 24.92 -5.71 -7.06
CA ALA A 631 23.94 -6.76 -7.36
C ALA A 631 24.62 -8.12 -7.52
N ASP A 632 24.19 -9.11 -6.75
CA ASP A 632 24.76 -10.47 -6.81
C ASP A 632 23.97 -11.38 -7.77
N TRP A 633 24.64 -11.78 -8.84
CA TRP A 633 24.13 -12.66 -9.90
C TRP A 633 24.78 -14.06 -9.83
N THR A 634 25.05 -14.56 -8.62
CA THR A 634 25.49 -15.94 -8.36
C THR A 634 24.31 -16.92 -8.50
N PRO A 635 24.48 -18.07 -9.19
CA PRO A 635 25.68 -18.53 -9.89
C PRO A 635 25.92 -17.80 -11.22
N ASN A 636 27.18 -17.43 -11.50
CA ASN A 636 27.59 -16.78 -12.73
C ASN A 636 27.16 -17.60 -13.98
N PRO A 637 26.21 -17.12 -14.81
CA PRO A 637 25.72 -17.86 -15.97
C PRO A 637 26.76 -17.98 -17.10
N PHE A 638 27.86 -17.21 -17.04
CA PHE A 638 28.93 -17.19 -18.03
C PHE A 638 30.18 -17.94 -17.57
N LYS A 639 30.09 -18.76 -16.51
CA LYS A 639 31.20 -19.59 -16.04
C LYS A 639 31.66 -20.58 -17.12
N GLY A 640 32.94 -20.53 -17.47
CA GLY A 640 33.56 -21.28 -18.56
C GLY A 640 33.25 -20.75 -19.97
N TRP A 641 32.47 -19.67 -20.12
CA TRP A 641 32.18 -19.05 -21.41
C TRP A 641 33.27 -18.06 -21.82
N ASN A 642 33.75 -18.16 -23.06
CA ASN A 642 34.72 -17.24 -23.68
C ASN A 642 35.96 -16.96 -22.80
N THR A 643 36.56 -18.01 -22.22
CA THR A 643 37.67 -17.93 -21.25
C THR A 643 38.92 -17.19 -21.75
N ALA A 644 39.05 -16.95 -23.06
CA ALA A 644 40.14 -16.16 -23.64
C ALA A 644 39.95 -14.64 -23.52
N ARG A 645 38.74 -14.16 -23.21
CA ARG A 645 38.40 -12.71 -23.16
C ARG A 645 37.52 -12.32 -21.99
N ASN A 646 36.67 -13.23 -21.50
CA ASN A 646 35.71 -12.96 -20.44
C ASN A 646 36.40 -12.99 -19.06
N PRO A 647 36.53 -11.84 -18.37
CA PRO A 647 37.20 -11.78 -17.07
C PRO A 647 36.43 -12.54 -15.99
N SER A 648 35.11 -12.74 -16.13
CA SER A 648 34.31 -13.50 -15.16
C SER A 648 34.31 -15.00 -15.43
N ALA A 649 34.91 -15.51 -16.52
CA ALA A 649 34.72 -16.89 -16.95
C ALA A 649 35.20 -17.94 -15.93
N ASN A 650 36.19 -17.62 -15.09
CA ASN A 650 36.68 -18.51 -14.05
C ASN A 650 35.92 -18.35 -12.71
N GLU A 651 35.15 -17.27 -12.56
CA GLU A 651 34.45 -16.92 -11.32
C GLU A 651 33.10 -17.63 -11.21
N THR A 652 32.76 -18.08 -10.01
CA THR A 652 31.41 -18.57 -9.67
C THR A 652 30.40 -17.46 -9.44
N ARG A 653 30.88 -16.24 -9.19
CA ARG A 653 30.11 -15.06 -8.84
C ARG A 653 30.14 -14.07 -10.00
N LEU A 654 28.98 -13.54 -10.38
CA LEU A 654 28.85 -12.41 -11.30
C LEU A 654 28.27 -11.24 -10.49
N THR A 655 28.87 -10.06 -10.66
CA THR A 655 28.48 -8.86 -9.92
C THR A 655 28.27 -7.69 -10.86
N LEU A 656 27.10 -7.07 -10.74
CA LEU A 656 26.65 -5.98 -11.60
C LEU A 656 26.35 -4.72 -10.78
N VAL A 657 26.42 -3.56 -11.42
CA VAL A 657 26.08 -2.25 -10.84
C VAL A 657 25.22 -1.43 -11.80
N ASP A 658 24.82 -0.25 -11.34
CA ASP A 658 24.07 0.75 -12.11
C ASP A 658 24.75 1.02 -13.47
N GLY A 659 23.98 0.96 -14.55
CA GLY A 659 24.48 1.14 -15.92
C GLY A 659 24.83 2.60 -16.28
N GLY A 660 24.75 3.52 -15.33
CA GLY A 660 25.28 4.88 -15.42
C GLY A 660 26.65 5.08 -14.75
N GLU A 661 27.21 4.10 -14.00
CA GLU A 661 28.49 4.28 -13.31
C GLU A 661 29.68 4.49 -14.27
N ASP A 662 29.57 4.10 -15.55
CA ASP A 662 30.57 4.38 -16.60
C ASP A 662 30.42 5.74 -17.32
N LEU A 663 29.53 6.60 -16.81
CA LEU A 663 29.07 7.89 -17.35
C LEU A 663 28.07 7.82 -18.52
N GLN A 664 27.64 6.64 -18.97
CA GLN A 664 26.63 6.49 -20.04
C GLN A 664 25.18 6.42 -19.51
N ASN A 665 24.83 7.36 -18.61
CA ASN A 665 23.48 7.48 -17.99
C ASN A 665 22.30 7.42 -19.00
N VAL A 666 22.49 7.84 -20.24
CA VAL A 666 21.54 7.61 -21.34
C VAL A 666 21.94 6.32 -22.05
N PRO A 667 21.09 5.27 -22.04
CA PRO A 667 21.46 3.93 -22.53
C PRO A 667 21.47 3.84 -24.06
N TYR A 668 22.44 4.49 -24.69
CA TYR A 668 22.62 4.48 -26.14
C TYR A 668 23.06 3.11 -26.67
N HIS A 669 23.99 2.44 -25.96
CA HIS A 669 24.72 1.25 -26.43
C HIS A 669 23.82 0.14 -27.03
N PRO A 670 22.69 -0.27 -26.41
CA PRO A 670 21.74 -1.22 -27.00
C PRO A 670 21.23 -0.86 -28.40
N HIS A 671 21.19 0.43 -28.75
CA HIS A 671 20.69 0.92 -30.03
C HIS A 671 21.78 1.07 -31.11
N LEU A 672 23.06 0.86 -30.76
CA LEU A 672 24.19 1.06 -31.68
C LEU A 672 24.59 -0.21 -32.45
N PHE A 673 24.05 -1.37 -32.09
CA PHE A 673 24.35 -2.64 -32.76
C PHE A 673 23.74 -2.69 -34.18
N ARG A 674 24.59 -2.92 -35.19
CA ARG A 674 24.21 -2.96 -36.62
C ARG A 674 23.15 -4.04 -36.91
N GLU A 675 23.18 -5.12 -36.14
CA GLU A 675 22.25 -6.25 -36.20
C GLU A 675 20.80 -5.80 -35.95
N ARG A 676 20.61 -4.81 -35.09
CA ARG A 676 19.29 -4.23 -34.75
C ARG A 676 18.79 -3.22 -35.78
N ARG A 677 19.67 -2.73 -36.66
CA ARG A 677 19.34 -1.83 -37.79
C ARG A 677 18.54 -0.59 -37.38
N VAL A 678 18.86 -0.02 -36.22
CA VAL A 678 18.23 1.21 -35.74
C VAL A 678 18.64 2.38 -36.64
N ASP A 679 17.67 3.10 -37.19
CA ASP A 679 17.90 4.24 -38.07
C ASP A 679 18.02 5.58 -37.32
N VAL A 680 17.27 5.71 -36.23
CA VAL A 680 17.17 6.92 -35.41
C VAL A 680 17.01 6.53 -33.94
N VAL A 681 17.64 7.29 -33.05
CA VAL A 681 17.46 7.20 -31.59
C VAL A 681 17.00 8.56 -31.10
N PHE A 682 15.88 8.61 -30.39
CA PHE A 682 15.44 9.80 -29.66
C PHE A 682 15.88 9.65 -28.21
N SER A 683 16.97 10.32 -27.82
CA SER A 683 17.47 10.29 -26.45
C SER A 683 16.85 11.39 -25.61
N ILE A 684 16.37 11.02 -24.42
CA ILE A 684 15.94 11.96 -23.39
C ILE A 684 17.06 12.01 -22.35
N ASP A 685 17.74 13.15 -22.24
CA ASP A 685 18.82 13.35 -21.27
C ASP A 685 18.30 14.16 -20.09
N SER A 686 18.28 13.56 -18.90
CA SER A 686 17.88 14.20 -17.64
C SER A 686 19.01 14.18 -16.61
N SER A 687 20.26 14.09 -17.08
CA SER A 687 21.46 14.09 -16.24
C SER A 687 21.63 15.43 -15.49
N ALA A 688 22.25 15.37 -14.32
CA ALA A 688 22.48 16.51 -13.43
C ALA A 688 23.95 16.96 -13.49
N ASP A 689 24.44 17.30 -14.69
CA ASP A 689 25.89 17.46 -14.96
C ASP A 689 26.43 18.85 -14.60
N THR A 690 25.64 19.90 -14.79
CA THR A 690 26.03 21.30 -14.53
C THR A 690 25.88 21.69 -13.06
N ASP A 691 26.51 22.79 -12.64
CA ASP A 691 26.40 23.40 -11.29
C ASP A 691 24.94 23.63 -10.82
N SER A 692 23.99 23.69 -11.74
CA SER A 692 22.55 23.88 -11.50
C SER A 692 21.70 22.63 -11.80
N SER A 693 22.33 21.46 -11.92
CA SER A 693 21.69 20.14 -12.12
C SER A 693 20.90 20.00 -13.42
N TRP A 694 21.38 20.61 -14.51
CA TRP A 694 20.91 20.37 -15.89
C TRP A 694 21.95 19.60 -16.72
N PRO A 695 21.54 18.94 -17.82
CA PRO A 695 22.46 18.20 -18.69
C PRO A 695 23.52 19.08 -19.36
N ASP A 696 24.71 18.53 -19.57
CA ASP A 696 25.77 19.15 -20.39
C ASP A 696 26.22 18.29 -21.59
N GLY A 697 25.55 17.15 -21.82
CA GLY A 697 25.89 16.20 -22.88
C GLY A 697 26.90 15.12 -22.47
N ALA A 698 27.32 15.07 -21.19
CA ALA A 698 28.27 14.11 -20.64
C ALA A 698 28.09 12.68 -21.16
N SER A 699 26.86 12.14 -21.11
CA SER A 699 26.59 10.76 -21.51
C SER A 699 26.76 10.53 -23.01
N ALA A 700 26.38 11.49 -23.87
CA ALA A 700 26.62 11.37 -25.31
C ALA A 700 28.11 11.44 -25.65
N ILE A 701 28.88 12.23 -24.90
CA ILE A 701 30.34 12.33 -25.02
C ILE A 701 31.00 11.02 -24.58
N ALA A 702 30.62 10.45 -23.43
CA ALA A 702 31.13 9.18 -22.94
C ALA A 702 30.86 8.02 -23.91
N THR A 703 29.64 7.95 -24.49
CA THR A 703 29.31 6.96 -25.53
C THR A 703 30.11 7.18 -26.81
N TYR A 704 30.32 8.44 -27.23
CA TYR A 704 31.17 8.73 -28.39
C TYR A 704 32.61 8.27 -28.15
N GLU A 705 33.22 8.63 -27.01
CA GLU A 705 34.58 8.22 -26.63
C GLU A 705 34.71 6.70 -26.54
N ARG A 706 33.74 6.01 -25.94
CA ARG A 706 33.69 4.53 -25.93
C ARG A 706 33.64 3.97 -27.36
N SER A 707 32.88 4.57 -28.27
CA SER A 707 32.79 4.12 -29.67
C SER A 707 34.09 4.25 -30.47
N LEU A 708 35.04 5.07 -30.00
CA LEU A 708 36.39 5.18 -30.57
C LEU A 708 37.35 4.09 -30.04
N GLN A 709 37.01 3.40 -28.96
CA GLN A 709 37.85 2.37 -28.35
C GLN A 709 37.66 1.01 -29.05
N SER A 710 38.58 0.66 -29.94
CA SER A 710 38.54 -0.58 -30.74
C SER A 710 38.52 -1.89 -29.93
N SER A 711 38.87 -1.84 -28.64
CA SER A 711 38.76 -2.97 -27.70
C SER A 711 37.33 -3.30 -27.28
N VAL A 712 36.40 -2.35 -27.36
CA VAL A 712 34.99 -2.50 -26.91
C VAL A 712 33.95 -2.16 -27.98
N ALA A 713 34.25 -1.25 -28.92
CA ALA A 713 33.34 -0.77 -29.97
C ALA A 713 33.09 -1.78 -31.12
N ASN A 714 33.09 -3.08 -30.83
CA ASN A 714 33.00 -4.12 -31.86
C ASN A 714 31.60 -4.22 -32.47
N GLY A 715 31.44 -3.66 -33.67
CA GLY A 715 30.17 -3.66 -34.40
C GLY A 715 29.26 -2.48 -34.06
N THR A 716 29.56 -1.71 -33.00
CA THR A 716 28.85 -0.47 -32.66
C THR A 716 29.49 0.75 -33.33
N GLY A 717 28.82 1.89 -33.22
CA GLY A 717 29.31 3.19 -33.67
C GLY A 717 28.39 4.29 -33.15
N PHE A 718 28.95 5.48 -32.94
CA PHE A 718 28.22 6.67 -32.49
C PHE A 718 28.63 7.87 -33.35
N PRO A 719 27.74 8.82 -33.67
CA PRO A 719 28.13 10.02 -34.39
C PRO A 719 29.02 10.92 -33.54
N ALA A 720 29.84 11.74 -34.19
CA ALA A 720 30.63 12.75 -33.49
C ALA A 720 29.73 13.74 -32.74
N VAL A 721 30.12 14.03 -31.49
CA VAL A 721 29.54 15.07 -30.63
C VAL A 721 30.67 15.99 -30.14
N PRO A 722 30.39 17.26 -29.84
CA PRO A 722 31.39 18.18 -29.29
C PRO A 722 31.67 17.94 -27.81
N GLY A 723 32.75 18.53 -27.29
CA GLY A 723 33.05 18.56 -25.85
C GLY A 723 32.04 19.41 -25.06
N LYS A 724 32.03 19.22 -23.73
CA LYS A 724 31.07 19.84 -22.78
C LYS A 724 30.97 21.37 -22.95
N ASP A 725 32.10 22.07 -23.01
CA ASP A 725 32.14 23.53 -23.14
C ASP A 725 31.43 24.00 -24.41
N THR A 726 31.77 23.43 -25.57
CA THR A 726 31.05 23.65 -26.83
C THR A 726 29.56 23.29 -26.73
N PHE A 727 29.22 22.18 -26.05
CA PHE A 727 27.84 21.70 -25.90
C PHE A 727 26.96 22.74 -25.19
N VAL A 728 27.50 23.38 -24.14
CA VAL A 728 26.84 24.46 -23.39
C VAL A 728 26.87 25.79 -24.17
N ASN A 729 28.02 26.20 -24.71
CA ASN A 729 28.19 27.50 -25.39
C ASN A 729 27.33 27.62 -26.66
N LEU A 730 27.22 26.55 -27.45
CA LEU A 730 26.33 26.51 -28.62
C LEU A 730 24.86 26.23 -28.25
N GLY A 731 24.56 26.09 -26.94
CA GLY A 731 23.24 25.84 -26.38
C GLY A 731 22.63 24.50 -26.82
N LEU A 732 23.44 23.48 -27.13
CA LEU A 732 22.94 22.17 -27.54
C LEU A 732 22.19 21.46 -26.40
N ASN A 733 22.44 21.85 -25.15
CA ASN A 733 21.66 21.45 -23.97
C ASN A 733 20.41 22.34 -23.69
N SER A 734 20.08 23.29 -24.57
CA SER A 734 18.90 24.20 -24.42
C SER A 734 17.77 23.97 -25.42
N ARG A 735 17.95 23.02 -26.34
CA ARG A 735 17.01 22.68 -27.42
C ARG A 735 17.30 21.25 -27.89
N PRO A 736 16.40 20.61 -28.64
CA PRO A 736 16.76 19.40 -29.38
C PRO A 736 17.97 19.67 -30.30
N ALA A 737 18.88 18.69 -30.41
CA ALA A 737 20.05 18.75 -31.28
C ALA A 737 20.22 17.40 -32.00
N PHE A 738 20.57 17.42 -33.28
CA PHE A 738 20.73 16.20 -34.08
C PHE A 738 22.22 15.94 -34.36
N PHE A 739 22.67 14.70 -34.13
CA PHE A 739 24.04 14.25 -34.39
C PHE A 739 24.03 13.10 -35.40
N GLY A 740 24.99 13.13 -36.35
CA GLY A 740 25.08 12.13 -37.41
C GLY A 740 24.10 12.33 -38.58
N CYS A 741 23.68 13.56 -38.84
CA CYS A 741 22.73 13.86 -39.93
C CYS A 741 23.19 13.43 -41.32
N ASP A 742 24.49 13.58 -41.61
CA ASP A 742 25.11 13.08 -42.83
C ASP A 742 25.82 11.76 -42.53
N SER A 743 25.33 10.65 -43.08
CA SER A 743 25.93 9.33 -42.87
C SER A 743 27.30 9.17 -43.53
N SER A 744 27.64 10.00 -44.53
CA SER A 744 28.94 9.95 -45.21
C SER A 744 30.10 10.47 -44.37
N ASN A 745 29.81 11.27 -43.33
CA ASN A 745 30.80 11.81 -42.39
C ASN A 745 30.98 10.95 -41.13
N LEU A 746 30.36 9.77 -41.06
CA LEU A 746 30.44 8.90 -39.89
C LEU A 746 31.67 7.98 -39.94
N THR A 747 32.48 7.98 -38.88
CA THR A 747 33.62 7.06 -38.71
C THR A 747 33.19 5.59 -38.68
N ALA A 748 32.00 5.31 -38.14
CA ALA A 748 31.34 4.01 -38.17
C ALA A 748 29.82 4.18 -38.39
N PRO A 749 29.17 3.27 -39.14
CA PRO A 749 27.72 3.26 -39.29
C PRO A 749 27.00 3.35 -37.94
N SER A 750 26.16 4.36 -37.79
CA SER A 750 25.43 4.68 -36.57
C SER A 750 24.07 5.33 -36.85
N PRO A 751 23.08 5.17 -35.95
CA PRO A 751 21.79 5.84 -36.07
C PRO A 751 21.94 7.36 -36.05
N LEU A 752 20.95 8.05 -36.60
CA LEU A 752 20.76 9.48 -36.33
C LEU A 752 20.40 9.64 -34.84
N ILE A 753 21.18 10.42 -34.08
CA ILE A 753 20.83 10.71 -32.68
C ILE A 753 20.06 12.02 -32.64
N VAL A 754 18.81 11.98 -32.19
CA VAL A 754 17.99 13.14 -31.83
C VAL A 754 18.08 13.30 -30.33
N TYR A 755 19.02 14.16 -29.89
CA TYR A 755 19.25 14.49 -28.50
C TYR A 755 18.21 15.49 -28.01
N ILE A 756 17.51 15.18 -26.91
CA ILE A 756 16.49 16.01 -26.28
C ILE A 756 16.87 16.21 -24.80
N PRO A 757 17.43 17.38 -24.42
CA PRO A 757 17.79 17.67 -23.04
C PRO A 757 16.56 18.05 -22.21
N ASN A 758 16.56 17.65 -20.94
CA ASN A 758 15.74 18.25 -19.89
C ASN A 758 16.06 19.75 -19.82
N TYR A 759 15.03 20.58 -19.90
CA TYR A 759 15.15 22.05 -19.91
C TYR A 759 13.87 22.67 -19.36
N PRO A 760 13.90 23.82 -18.65
CA PRO A 760 12.69 24.41 -18.10
C PRO A 760 11.89 25.12 -19.19
N TYR A 761 10.89 24.45 -19.77
CA TYR A 761 9.92 25.10 -20.65
C TYR A 761 8.83 25.81 -19.85
N ILE A 762 8.29 25.14 -18.84
CA ILE A 762 7.19 25.63 -17.98
C ILE A 762 7.36 25.27 -16.49
N TYR A 763 8.35 24.45 -16.14
CA TYR A 763 8.69 24.13 -14.74
C TYR A 763 10.18 23.81 -14.61
N GLU A 764 10.76 24.08 -13.44
CA GLU A 764 12.14 23.72 -13.11
C GLU A 764 12.19 22.24 -12.67
N SER A 765 12.46 21.35 -13.63
CA SER A 765 12.54 19.90 -13.45
C SER A 765 13.95 19.37 -13.14
N ASN A 766 14.88 20.23 -12.73
CA ASN A 766 16.21 19.88 -12.20
C ASN A 766 16.14 19.50 -10.71
N ILE A 767 15.38 18.45 -10.39
CA ILE A 767 15.34 17.89 -9.04
C ILE A 767 16.60 17.08 -8.73
N SER A 768 16.93 16.90 -7.46
CA SER A 768 18.07 16.08 -7.05
C SER A 768 17.83 14.60 -7.31
N THR A 769 18.84 13.89 -7.81
CA THR A 769 18.86 12.41 -7.93
C THR A 769 18.52 11.70 -6.61
N PHE A 770 18.83 12.32 -5.47
CA PHE A 770 18.56 11.77 -4.14
C PHE A 770 17.19 12.18 -3.55
N GLN A 771 16.32 12.85 -4.33
CA GLN A 771 14.98 13.24 -3.88
C GLN A 771 14.01 12.05 -3.93
N MET A 772 14.01 11.27 -2.86
CA MET A 772 13.19 10.05 -2.71
C MET A 772 11.67 10.26 -2.58
N ALA A 773 11.20 11.52 -2.48
CA ALA A 773 9.78 11.84 -2.40
C ALA A 773 9.46 13.13 -3.17
N ILE A 774 8.44 13.06 -4.03
CA ILE A 774 7.98 14.16 -4.89
C ILE A 774 6.49 14.38 -4.63
N LYS A 775 6.07 15.63 -4.43
CA LYS A 775 4.64 15.94 -4.21
C LYS A 775 3.86 15.73 -5.51
N SER A 776 2.56 15.40 -5.43
CA SER A 776 1.78 15.09 -6.64
C SER A 776 1.67 16.29 -7.60
N ASP A 777 1.57 17.52 -7.09
CA ASP A 777 1.53 18.75 -7.89
C ASP A 777 2.89 19.07 -8.55
N GLU A 778 3.98 18.84 -7.84
CA GLU A 778 5.36 18.92 -8.34
C GLU A 778 5.64 17.86 -9.42
N ARG A 779 5.29 16.59 -9.17
CA ARG A 779 5.36 15.49 -10.16
C ARG A 779 4.59 15.85 -11.42
N ASP A 780 3.35 16.33 -11.28
CA ASP A 780 2.51 16.67 -12.42
C ASP A 780 3.07 17.85 -13.23
N ALA A 781 3.73 18.80 -12.56
CA ALA A 781 4.45 19.90 -13.22
C ALA A 781 5.72 19.43 -13.96
N ILE A 782 6.49 18.50 -13.37
CA ILE A 782 7.65 17.86 -14.03
C ILE A 782 7.22 17.10 -15.28
N VAL A 783 6.17 16.28 -15.19
CA VAL A 783 5.61 15.53 -16.34
C VAL A 783 5.09 16.47 -17.42
N GLN A 784 4.39 17.56 -17.04
CA GLN A 784 3.96 18.59 -18.00
C GLN A 784 5.15 19.30 -18.66
N ASN A 785 6.24 19.54 -17.93
CA ASN A 785 7.46 20.10 -18.52
C ASN A 785 8.12 19.12 -19.51
N GLY A 786 8.22 17.83 -19.19
CA GLY A 786 8.70 16.80 -20.11
C GLY A 786 7.86 16.72 -21.40
N TRP A 787 6.53 16.80 -21.29
CA TRP A 787 5.65 16.92 -22.46
C TRP A 787 5.92 18.20 -23.27
N ALA A 788 6.13 19.34 -22.61
CA ALA A 788 6.46 20.61 -23.27
C ALA A 788 7.81 20.57 -24.00
N VAL A 789 8.83 19.92 -23.41
CA VAL A 789 10.14 19.66 -24.02
C VAL A 789 9.96 18.83 -25.31
N ALA A 790 9.35 17.65 -25.18
CA ALA A 790 9.22 16.68 -26.27
C ALA A 790 8.35 17.18 -27.43
N THR A 791 7.34 18.01 -27.15
CA THR A 791 6.42 18.55 -28.17
C THR A 791 6.77 19.96 -28.66
N GLN A 792 7.84 20.59 -28.15
CA GLN A 792 8.17 22.00 -28.43
C GLN A 792 6.99 22.96 -28.09
N LEU A 793 6.43 22.80 -26.90
CA LEU A 793 5.19 23.45 -26.45
C LEU A 793 4.03 23.19 -27.42
N ASN A 794 3.78 21.93 -27.78
CA ASN A 794 2.79 21.54 -28.79
C ASN A 794 2.96 22.33 -30.10
N SER A 795 4.19 22.33 -30.63
CA SER A 795 4.64 23.09 -31.81
C SER A 795 4.44 24.61 -31.73
N THR A 796 4.27 25.18 -30.54
CA THR A 796 4.21 26.65 -30.36
C THR A 796 5.59 27.30 -30.41
N ARG A 797 6.65 26.61 -29.96
CA ARG A 797 8.04 27.13 -30.05
C ARG A 797 8.63 26.95 -31.45
N ASP A 798 8.35 25.81 -32.09
CA ASP A 798 8.66 25.57 -33.49
C ASP A 798 7.47 24.87 -34.19
N PRO A 799 6.76 25.59 -35.09
CA PRO A 799 5.67 25.03 -35.90
C PRO A 799 6.09 23.88 -36.82
N ASP A 800 7.37 23.83 -37.23
CA ASP A 800 7.90 22.76 -38.08
C ASP A 800 8.40 21.54 -37.27
N TRP A 801 8.40 21.57 -35.93
CA TRP A 801 9.00 20.51 -35.10
C TRP A 801 8.50 19.10 -35.45
N ALA A 802 7.19 18.91 -35.60
CA ALA A 802 6.62 17.60 -35.94
C ALA A 802 7.05 17.12 -37.34
N VAL A 803 7.29 18.06 -38.28
CA VAL A 803 7.88 17.75 -39.60
C VAL A 803 9.35 17.36 -39.42
N CYS A 804 10.10 18.06 -38.59
CA CYS A 804 11.51 17.77 -38.32
C CYS A 804 11.73 16.40 -37.65
N VAL A 805 10.85 16.01 -36.72
CA VAL A 805 10.80 14.64 -36.15
C VAL A 805 10.55 13.61 -37.26
N GLY A 806 9.56 13.84 -38.14
CA GLY A 806 9.31 12.95 -39.28
C GLY A 806 10.50 12.86 -40.26
N CYS A 807 11.18 13.98 -40.51
CA CYS A 807 12.39 14.03 -41.33
C CYS A 807 13.56 13.26 -40.70
N ALA A 808 13.73 13.32 -39.38
CA ALA A 808 14.72 12.54 -38.64
C ALA A 808 14.45 11.03 -38.78
N MET A 809 13.18 10.60 -38.59
CA MET A 809 12.78 9.20 -38.77
C MET A 809 13.00 8.67 -40.21
N LEU A 810 12.91 9.55 -41.21
CA LEU A 810 13.09 9.19 -42.62
C LEU A 810 14.52 9.36 -43.14
N ALA A 811 15.45 9.96 -42.36
CA ALA A 811 16.79 10.35 -42.82
C ALA A 811 17.54 9.20 -43.54
N ARG A 812 17.74 8.07 -42.85
CA ARG A 812 18.40 6.87 -43.41
C ARG A 812 17.57 6.20 -44.52
N SER A 813 16.26 6.39 -44.55
CA SER A 813 15.41 5.88 -45.63
C SER A 813 15.65 6.64 -46.94
N PHE A 814 15.81 7.97 -46.88
CA PHE A 814 16.15 8.78 -48.06
C PHE A 814 17.48 8.33 -48.67
N GLU A 815 18.51 8.12 -47.83
CA GLU A 815 19.81 7.60 -48.25
C GLU A 815 19.71 6.22 -48.93
N ARG A 816 19.12 5.22 -48.23
CA ARG A 816 19.00 3.84 -48.75
C ARG A 816 18.23 3.74 -50.06
N THR A 817 17.17 4.54 -50.20
CA THR A 817 16.32 4.55 -51.41
C THR A 817 16.83 5.49 -52.50
N ARG A 818 17.87 6.30 -52.22
CA ARG A 818 18.33 7.42 -53.05
C ARG A 818 17.20 8.43 -53.37
N THR A 819 16.23 8.55 -52.48
CA THR A 819 15.15 9.53 -52.59
C THR A 819 15.70 10.91 -52.26
N ALA A 820 15.40 11.90 -53.10
CA ALA A 820 15.78 13.28 -52.83
C ALA A 820 15.12 13.78 -51.53
N VAL A 821 15.95 14.20 -50.56
CA VAL A 821 15.47 14.78 -49.30
C VAL A 821 14.54 15.98 -49.59
N PRO A 822 13.33 16.06 -49.02
CA PRO A 822 12.43 17.20 -49.23
C PRO A 822 13.01 18.52 -48.72
N ASP A 823 12.63 19.66 -49.31
CA ASP A 823 13.11 20.99 -48.88
C ASP A 823 12.84 21.28 -47.40
N LYS A 824 11.67 20.88 -46.88
CA LYS A 824 11.37 21.00 -45.45
C LYS A 824 12.31 20.16 -44.58
N CYS A 825 12.71 18.97 -45.03
CA CYS A 825 13.71 18.18 -44.32
C CYS A 825 15.11 18.78 -44.40
N ARG A 826 15.51 19.38 -45.54
CA ARG A 826 16.74 20.18 -45.62
C ARG A 826 16.74 21.33 -44.62
N GLN A 827 15.61 22.06 -44.50
CA GLN A 827 15.45 23.15 -43.51
C GLN A 827 15.57 22.62 -42.07
N CYS A 828 14.89 21.52 -41.74
CA CYS A 828 14.99 20.88 -40.43
C CYS A 828 16.43 20.47 -40.08
N PHE A 829 17.14 19.84 -41.02
CA PHE A 829 18.54 19.47 -40.80
C PHE A 829 19.45 20.69 -40.65
N ALA A 830 19.25 21.77 -41.41
CA ALA A 830 19.99 23.01 -41.24
C ALA A 830 19.75 23.69 -39.87
N ASN A 831 18.56 23.52 -39.28
CA ASN A 831 18.20 24.10 -37.99
C ASN A 831 18.70 23.27 -36.79
N TYR A 832 18.63 21.94 -36.89
CA TYR A 832 18.81 21.03 -35.76
C TYR A 832 20.14 20.26 -35.75
N CYS A 833 20.77 20.05 -36.91
CA CYS A 833 22.02 19.31 -36.97
C CYS A 833 23.20 20.14 -36.46
N TRP A 834 23.98 19.58 -35.54
CA TRP A 834 25.28 20.16 -35.24
C TRP A 834 26.19 20.07 -36.48
N ASN A 835 26.83 21.18 -36.82
CA ASN A 835 27.55 21.37 -38.08
C ASN A 835 29.08 21.23 -37.94
N GLY A 836 29.57 20.76 -36.78
CA GLY A 836 31.01 20.65 -36.48
C GLY A 836 31.65 21.91 -35.90
N THR A 837 30.90 22.99 -35.64
CA THR A 837 31.44 24.19 -34.97
C THR A 837 31.83 23.87 -33.52
N LEU A 838 32.97 24.41 -33.07
CA LEU A 838 33.49 24.29 -31.71
C LEU A 838 33.62 25.67 -31.05
N ASP A 839 33.33 25.73 -29.76
CA ASP A 839 33.55 26.84 -28.85
C ASP A 839 33.98 26.29 -27.48
N GLU A 840 35.25 25.95 -27.36
CA GLU A 840 35.87 25.42 -26.13
C GLU A 840 36.27 26.53 -25.14
N THR A 841 35.56 27.67 -25.14
CA THR A 841 35.73 28.67 -24.08
C THR A 841 35.02 28.22 -22.82
N LYS A 842 35.60 28.42 -21.64
CA LYS A 842 34.96 27.97 -20.39
C LYS A 842 33.59 28.66 -20.23
N PRO A 843 32.46 27.91 -20.18
CA PRO A 843 31.13 28.48 -20.09
C PRO A 843 30.93 29.23 -18.77
N ALA A 844 30.05 30.23 -18.80
CA ALA A 844 29.52 30.86 -17.59
C ALA A 844 28.64 29.85 -16.81
N PRO A 845 28.41 30.05 -15.49
CA PRO A 845 27.51 29.21 -14.72
C PRO A 845 26.15 29.06 -15.41
N TYR A 846 25.74 27.81 -15.68
CA TYR A 846 24.56 27.54 -16.48
C TYR A 846 23.29 27.89 -15.69
N VAL A 847 22.53 28.88 -16.14
CA VAL A 847 21.24 29.26 -15.54
C VAL A 847 20.21 29.38 -16.66
N PRO A 848 19.42 28.32 -16.93
CA PRO A 848 18.45 28.33 -18.01
C PRO A 848 17.24 29.23 -17.72
N SER A 849 16.53 29.63 -18.77
CA SER A 849 15.38 30.54 -18.69
C SER A 849 14.10 29.88 -19.19
N LEU A 850 12.97 30.10 -18.51
CA LEU A 850 11.68 29.54 -18.93
C LEU A 850 11.24 30.08 -20.31
N TYR A 851 10.84 29.16 -21.21
CA TYR A 851 10.27 29.51 -22.52
C TYR A 851 8.79 29.88 -22.48
N GLY A 852 8.03 29.29 -21.56
CA GLY A 852 6.58 29.44 -21.43
C GLY A 852 6.15 30.13 -20.14
N LYS A 853 4.84 30.15 -19.88
CA LYS A 853 4.32 30.63 -18.59
C LYS A 853 4.64 29.59 -17.51
N PRO A 854 5.29 29.96 -16.39
CA PRO A 854 5.65 29.02 -15.33
C PRO A 854 4.40 28.41 -14.69
N ILE A 855 4.43 27.10 -14.46
CA ILE A 855 3.51 26.42 -13.55
C ILE A 855 3.92 26.80 -12.13
N LEU A 856 3.12 27.65 -11.49
CA LEU A 856 3.31 27.99 -10.07
C LEU A 856 2.78 26.84 -9.21
N SER A 857 3.65 25.89 -8.87
CA SER A 857 3.34 24.89 -7.84
C SER A 857 3.13 25.61 -6.49
N LYS A 858 2.19 25.11 -5.67
CA LYS A 858 1.84 25.76 -4.40
C LYS A 858 2.97 25.70 -3.36
N SER A 859 3.97 24.85 -3.57
CA SER A 859 5.19 24.76 -2.76
C SER A 859 6.27 25.80 -3.11
N SER A 860 6.32 26.28 -4.36
CA SER A 860 7.40 27.14 -4.87
C SER A 860 7.49 28.50 -4.16
N GLY A 861 6.38 28.96 -3.57
CA GLY A 861 6.30 30.24 -2.87
C GLY A 861 7.15 30.38 -1.60
N ALA A 862 7.69 29.28 -1.05
CA ALA A 862 8.59 29.32 0.10
C ALA A 862 10.08 29.28 -0.30
N ALA A 863 10.45 28.52 -1.33
CA ALA A 863 11.84 28.40 -1.78
C ALA A 863 12.33 29.68 -2.50
N GLY A 864 11.45 30.35 -3.24
CA GLY A 864 11.79 31.55 -4.02
C GLY A 864 12.23 32.78 -3.20
N GLN A 865 12.02 32.80 -1.87
CA GLN A 865 12.51 33.88 -1.01
C GLN A 865 13.83 33.56 -0.29
N GLU A 866 14.22 32.29 -0.13
CA GLU A 866 15.52 31.94 0.48
C GLU A 866 16.69 31.98 -0.52
N LEU A 867 16.45 31.73 -1.82
CA LEU A 867 17.50 31.87 -2.85
C LEU A 867 18.11 33.29 -2.89
N SER A 868 17.32 34.33 -2.61
CA SER A 868 17.82 35.71 -2.53
C SER A 868 18.69 35.99 -1.30
N ALA A 869 18.65 35.13 -0.28
CA ALA A 869 19.48 35.27 0.92
C ALA A 869 20.81 34.47 0.80
N MET A 870 20.78 33.27 0.20
CA MET A 870 21.99 32.45 0.03
C MET A 870 23.02 33.04 -0.95
N MET A 871 22.61 33.82 -1.97
CA MET A 871 23.57 34.48 -2.87
C MET A 871 24.54 35.44 -2.15
N THR A 872 24.19 35.97 -0.98
CA THR A 872 25.07 36.87 -0.20
C THR A 872 26.06 36.16 0.71
N THR A 873 25.90 34.85 1.00
CA THR A 873 26.79 34.10 1.91
C THR A 873 27.76 33.17 1.18
N VAL A 874 27.40 32.61 0.03
CA VAL A 874 28.32 31.74 -0.75
C VAL A 874 29.51 32.54 -1.30
N GLY A 875 29.31 33.81 -1.67
CA GLY A 875 30.35 34.70 -2.17
C GLY A 875 31.49 35.03 -1.18
N LEU A 876 31.36 34.68 0.11
CA LEU A 876 32.39 34.91 1.13
C LEU A 876 33.14 33.64 1.57
N VAL A 877 32.63 32.44 1.27
CA VAL A 877 33.28 31.18 1.65
C VAL A 877 34.29 30.71 0.58
N VAL A 878 34.05 31.04 -0.70
CA VAL A 878 34.93 30.63 -1.81
C VAL A 878 36.31 31.33 -1.77
N MET A 879 36.46 32.47 -1.07
CA MET A 879 37.78 33.12 -0.89
C MET A 879 38.58 32.62 0.33
N ALA A 880 38.10 31.63 1.09
CA ALA A 880 38.78 31.13 2.30
C ALA A 880 39.50 29.78 2.12
N VAL A 881 39.26 29.05 1.03
CA VAL A 881 39.73 27.65 0.87
C VAL A 881 40.93 27.53 -0.09
N THR A 882 41.25 28.56 -0.89
CA THR A 882 42.43 28.59 -1.78
C THR A 882 43.74 28.96 -1.05
N ALA A 883 43.83 28.73 0.26
CA ALA A 883 44.93 29.18 1.12
C ALA A 883 45.59 28.09 1.97
N PHE A 884 45.19 26.81 1.87
CA PHE A 884 45.89 25.69 2.52
C PHE A 884 46.08 24.51 1.58
N ASN A 885 47.36 24.10 1.47
CA ASN A 885 47.94 23.02 0.65
C ASN A 885 47.94 23.32 -0.87
N LEU A 886 49.06 23.33 -1.61
CA LEU A 886 50.47 22.94 -1.34
C LEU A 886 50.69 21.51 -0.80
#